data_AF-A0A815YB71-F1
#
_entry.id   AF-A0A815YB71-F1
#
_cell.length_a   1.000
_cell.length_b   1.000
_cell.length_c   1.000
_cell.angle_alpha   90.00
_cell.angle_beta   90.00
_cell.angle_gamma   90.00
#
_symmetry.space_group_name_H-M   'P 1'
#
loop_
_entity.id
_entity.type
_entity.pdbx_description
1 polymer ?
#
loop_
_entity_poly.entity_id
_entity_poly.type
_entity_poly.pdbx_seq_one_letter_code
_entity_poly.pdbx_strand_id
1 'polypeptide(L)'
;MPVFGSRKKKSDEFNCRIFTLDAELHFTIEATTKGSTIFSLVCQTIGLREYWYFGLKFIDRTSHELNWLQLNRTIISESIEISSNSNSLKTLDSHNTTDNFNPHLLRSPPTSVSTLSLPSATNNSSRQCSKVTIELYLAVKFCPEDITYELIQDITRRLFYLQVKQDILNMNIYCPPDTAAHLASLSLQAKFGDYEQIESSSESVNLENEALLPLTCFQKIELSRSDWFARIIALWRTHALLTREEAEMSYLKHAQDLDMFGLSFFEISKMHGAQRSASQQKQTMKSTDQQQEQLDQSTIAPELWLGIDSLGIRFYKKNKLRPEVFFSWCDVKSVTAHDKKVILNLMTDKHATFAFYARKSSVSKEILDLALGNHELYMRRRQEQSIEIQQMRYFEEQQQKEKMRLLTQERKLRLQVEKQRDEIESKCIDYQQQMKEVHETLLKYQEATELLARKAHVNSEEARLQAARALEIEAQLERCKYEISRNEEEKRLYARQIHECEQVISTLVNDSIKTRKEADELKLEVSKWRVAEAAARENFLNITQHNQSVAISNATTHTQHNLASSSTRPTTVSPPPYRPIKKTQESNSTDERAHFLEKQHKQTQLALQLQDLKNVIQSKKIEEQQTSLDKAYEESVAIGENKYSTIQKAQSGTALRRMAMLQDL
;
A
#
# COMPACT_ATOMS: atom_id res chain seq x y z
N MET A 1 4.42 8.88 73.61
CA MET A 1 4.99 8.70 72.25
C MET A 1 3.96 9.11 71.22
N PRO A 2 4.31 10.01 70.29
CA PRO A 2 3.70 10.03 68.97
C PRO A 2 4.75 9.85 67.86
N VAL A 3 4.30 9.18 66.81
CA VAL A 3 5.04 8.61 65.68
C VAL A 3 5.57 9.71 64.76
N PHE A 4 6.86 9.65 64.41
CA PHE A 4 7.47 10.50 63.36
C PHE A 4 6.85 10.17 62.01
N GLY A 5 5.95 11.04 61.53
CA GLY A 5 5.50 11.05 60.14
C GLY A 5 6.56 11.69 59.24
N SER A 6 7.33 10.88 58.52
CA SER A 6 8.20 11.35 57.44
C SER A 6 7.35 12.01 56.35
N ARG A 7 7.47 13.34 56.21
CA ARG A 7 6.93 14.08 55.06
C ARG A 7 7.60 13.55 53.78
N LYS A 8 6.88 12.74 53.00
CA LYS A 8 7.26 12.44 51.60
C LYS A 8 7.26 13.76 50.82
N LYS A 9 8.43 14.18 50.34
CA LYS A 9 8.56 15.24 49.32
C LYS A 9 7.68 14.85 48.13
N LYS A 10 6.78 15.73 47.68
CA LYS A 10 6.11 15.58 46.37
C LYS A 10 7.20 15.47 45.31
N SER A 11 7.27 14.35 44.60
CA SER A 11 8.13 14.20 43.43
C SER A 11 7.62 15.13 42.33
N ASP A 12 8.53 15.89 41.72
CA ASP A 12 8.20 16.69 40.54
C ASP A 12 7.82 15.71 39.41
N GLU A 13 6.57 15.78 38.97
CA GLU A 13 6.05 14.98 37.85
C GLU A 13 6.22 15.76 36.54
N PHE A 14 6.69 15.07 35.51
CA PHE A 14 6.91 15.59 34.17
C PHE A 14 5.97 14.91 33.17
N ASN A 15 5.56 15.67 32.15
CA ASN A 15 4.90 15.08 31.00
C ASN A 15 5.97 14.55 30.06
N CYS A 16 5.80 13.32 29.56
CA CYS A 16 6.70 12.70 28.61
C CYS A 16 5.92 12.30 27.37
N ARG A 17 6.36 12.79 26.22
CA ARG A 17 5.87 12.41 24.90
C ARG A 17 6.88 11.47 24.25
N ILE A 18 6.40 10.31 23.84
CA ILE A 18 7.20 9.32 23.13
C ILE A 18 6.69 9.25 21.70
N PHE A 19 7.55 9.61 20.76
CA PHE A 19 7.29 9.45 19.34
C PHE A 19 7.85 8.11 18.90
N THR A 20 6.96 7.23 18.48
CA THR A 20 7.32 6.08 17.65
C THR A 20 7.21 6.49 16.18
N LEU A 21 7.49 5.56 15.25
CA LEU A 21 7.44 5.87 13.81
C LEU A 21 6.00 5.94 13.25
N ASP A 22 5.02 5.42 13.98
CA ASP A 22 3.60 5.39 13.57
C ASP A 22 2.60 5.82 14.64
N ALA A 23 3.06 6.10 15.86
CA ALA A 23 2.23 6.53 16.98
C ALA A 23 2.93 7.52 17.92
N GLU A 24 2.13 8.31 18.65
CA GLU A 24 2.57 9.20 19.71
C GLU A 24 1.96 8.74 21.05
N LEU A 25 2.81 8.49 22.04
CA LEU A 25 2.40 8.05 23.38
C LEU A 25 2.64 9.15 24.41
N HIS A 26 1.75 9.23 25.39
CA HIS A 26 1.80 10.25 26.43
C HIS A 26 1.84 9.59 27.81
N PHE A 27 2.85 9.94 28.60
CA PHE A 27 3.04 9.42 29.95
C PHE A 27 3.27 10.56 30.95
N THR A 28 2.91 10.34 32.20
CA THR A 28 3.35 11.17 33.32
C THR A 28 4.41 10.37 34.10
N ILE A 29 5.60 10.94 34.22
CA ILE A 29 6.76 10.28 34.84
C ILE A 29 7.29 11.11 36.00
N GLU A 30 7.82 10.44 37.02
CA GLU A 30 8.49 11.12 38.12
C GLU A 30 9.92 11.51 37.72
N ALA A 31 10.41 12.61 38.27
CA ALA A 31 11.81 13.06 38.17
C ALA A 31 12.85 11.93 38.35
N THR A 32 12.59 11.03 39.30
CA THR A 32 13.53 9.96 39.68
C THR A 32 13.47 8.74 38.77
N THR A 33 12.57 8.73 37.79
CA THR A 33 12.38 7.59 36.87
C THR A 33 13.64 7.37 36.04
N LYS A 34 14.08 6.11 35.96
CA LYS A 34 15.20 5.68 35.13
C LYS A 34 14.77 5.52 33.66
N GLY A 35 15.71 5.69 32.74
CA GLY A 35 15.47 5.46 31.32
C GLY A 35 14.95 4.05 31.02
N SER A 36 15.42 3.03 31.75
CA SER A 36 14.95 1.65 31.61
C SER A 36 13.45 1.50 31.90
N THR A 37 12.94 2.15 32.94
CA THR A 37 11.52 2.08 33.30
C THR A 37 10.63 2.71 32.22
N ILE A 38 11.06 3.85 31.67
CA ILE A 38 10.36 4.53 30.57
C ILE A 38 10.34 3.64 29.32
N PHE A 39 11.50 3.09 28.96
CA PHE A 39 11.63 2.19 27.82
C PHE A 39 10.74 0.94 27.97
N SER A 40 10.75 0.30 29.15
CA SER A 40 9.85 -0.85 29.42
C SER A 40 8.37 -0.48 29.30
N LEU A 41 7.96 0.70 29.80
CA LEU A 41 6.58 1.16 29.68
C LEU A 41 6.17 1.36 28.23
N VAL A 42 7.04 1.94 27.40
CA VAL A 42 6.83 2.11 25.96
C VAL A 42 6.66 0.76 25.28
N CYS A 43 7.61 -0.17 25.49
CA CYS A 43 7.58 -1.50 24.89
C CYS A 43 6.30 -2.27 25.27
N GLN A 44 5.89 -2.22 26.54
CA GLN A 44 4.67 -2.87 27.01
C GLN A 44 3.41 -2.26 26.37
N THR A 45 3.37 -0.93 26.22
CA THR A 45 2.21 -0.21 25.67
C THR A 45 1.94 -0.59 24.21
N ILE A 46 3.00 -0.77 23.42
CA ILE A 46 2.90 -1.11 21.98
C ILE A 46 2.98 -2.63 21.71
N GLY A 47 3.12 -3.46 22.75
CA GLY A 47 3.25 -4.91 22.61
C GLY A 47 4.59 -5.40 22.03
N LEU A 48 5.65 -4.59 22.12
CA LEU A 48 6.98 -4.90 21.61
C LEU A 48 7.76 -5.76 22.61
N ARG A 49 7.98 -7.02 22.28
CA ARG A 49 8.76 -8.00 23.06
C ARG A 49 10.20 -8.15 22.56
N GLU A 50 10.45 -7.87 21.29
CA GLU A 50 11.80 -7.83 20.70
C GLU A 50 12.52 -6.50 20.98
N TYR A 51 12.44 -6.03 22.23
CA TYR A 51 12.92 -4.71 22.65
C TYR A 51 14.43 -4.52 22.50
N TRP A 52 15.21 -5.60 22.38
CA TRP A 52 16.67 -5.56 22.28
C TRP A 52 17.19 -4.90 21.01
N TYR A 53 16.35 -4.67 20.00
CA TYR A 53 16.74 -3.90 18.80
C TYR A 53 16.58 -2.39 18.96
N PHE A 54 15.86 -1.93 19.98
CA PHE A 54 15.40 -0.54 20.08
C PHE A 54 16.06 0.22 21.23
N GLY A 55 15.98 1.54 21.14
CA GLY A 55 16.30 2.45 22.23
C GLY A 55 15.50 3.74 22.13
N LEU A 56 15.66 4.61 23.13
CA LEU A 56 15.08 5.95 23.11
C LEU A 56 16.15 6.97 22.76
N LYS A 57 15.85 7.87 21.83
CA LYS A 57 16.64 9.07 21.55
C LYS A 57 15.99 10.30 22.14
N PHE A 58 16.77 11.33 22.38
CA PHE A 58 16.32 12.66 22.80
C PHE A 58 17.18 13.73 22.13
N ILE A 59 16.67 14.95 22.05
CA ILE A 59 17.45 16.10 21.58
C ILE A 59 18.19 16.69 22.79
N ASP A 60 19.52 16.73 22.73
CA ASP A 60 20.33 17.32 23.80
C ASP A 60 20.24 18.85 23.74
N ARG A 61 19.91 19.46 24.89
CA ARG A 61 19.79 20.91 25.06
C ARG A 61 21.07 21.68 24.72
N THR A 62 22.23 21.04 24.84
CA THR A 62 23.54 21.70 24.68
C THR A 62 24.03 21.63 23.24
N SER A 63 23.90 20.47 22.60
CA SER A 63 24.38 20.27 21.22
C SER A 63 23.28 20.44 20.17
N HIS A 64 22.01 20.40 20.57
CA HIS A 64 20.85 20.22 19.68
C HIS A 64 20.98 19.00 18.74
N GLU A 65 21.82 18.03 19.11
CA GLU A 65 22.01 16.76 18.40
C GLU A 65 21.14 15.67 19.07
N LEU A 66 20.73 14.66 18.28
CA LEU A 66 20.03 13.49 18.80
C LEU A 66 21.00 12.55 19.52
N ASN A 67 20.73 12.27 20.79
CA ASN A 67 21.51 11.36 21.62
C ASN A 67 20.69 10.18 22.13
N TRP A 68 21.34 9.03 22.31
CA TRP A 68 20.71 7.86 22.93
C TRP A 68 20.55 8.05 24.44
N LEU A 69 19.34 7.78 24.94
CA LEU A 69 19.03 7.76 26.35
C LEU A 69 19.75 6.59 27.03
N GLN A 70 20.47 6.89 28.11
CA GLN A 70 21.16 5.90 28.91
C GLN A 70 20.18 5.24 29.89
N LEU A 71 19.88 3.95 29.69
CA LEU A 71 18.81 3.25 30.42
C LEU A 71 19.07 3.13 31.93
N ASN A 72 20.33 3.13 32.36
CA ASN A 72 20.72 3.05 33.77
C ASN A 72 20.67 4.40 34.51
N ARG A 73 20.49 5.51 33.79
CA ARG A 73 20.47 6.87 34.34
C ARG A 73 19.05 7.39 34.53
N THR A 74 18.91 8.37 35.42
CA THR A 74 17.65 9.08 35.67
C THR A 74 17.40 10.11 34.59
N ILE A 75 16.15 10.42 34.29
CA ILE A 75 15.85 11.34 33.18
C ILE A 75 16.36 12.77 33.41
N ILE A 76 16.41 13.25 34.66
CA ILE A 76 16.95 14.58 34.99
C ILE A 76 18.47 14.66 34.83
N SER A 77 19.18 13.53 34.94
CA SER A 77 20.65 13.53 34.77
C SER A 77 21.07 13.65 33.32
N GLU A 78 20.12 13.57 32.39
CA GLU A 78 20.33 13.76 30.97
C GLU A 78 19.97 15.20 30.58
N SER A 79 20.77 15.80 29.70
CA SER A 79 20.62 17.19 29.25
C SER A 79 19.49 17.32 28.23
N ILE A 80 18.28 16.85 28.54
CA ILE A 80 17.19 16.80 27.56
C ILE A 80 16.62 18.20 27.31
N GLU A 81 16.40 18.54 26.04
CA GLU A 81 15.71 19.76 25.65
C GLU A 81 14.25 19.72 26.13
N ILE A 82 13.83 20.79 26.81
CA ILE A 82 12.50 20.90 27.43
C ILE A 82 11.67 21.87 26.59
N SER A 83 10.56 21.40 26.03
CA SER A 83 9.58 22.27 25.38
C SER A 83 8.66 22.91 26.42
N SER A 84 8.83 24.21 26.66
CA SER A 84 7.85 25.02 27.39
C SER A 84 6.90 25.66 26.38
N ASN A 85 5.60 25.32 26.46
CA ASN A 85 4.57 25.96 25.63
C ASN A 85 4.43 27.45 25.99
N SER A 86 5.23 28.30 25.34
CA SER A 86 4.99 29.72 25.18
C SER A 86 5.26 30.10 23.72
N ASN A 87 4.19 30.35 22.99
CA ASN A 87 4.21 30.84 21.61
C ASN A 87 5.16 32.02 21.43
N SER A 88 6.07 31.93 20.46
CA SER A 88 6.49 33.06 19.61
C SER A 88 7.21 32.52 18.38
N LEU A 89 6.51 32.57 17.25
CA LEU A 89 7.10 32.50 15.91
C LEU A 89 8.25 33.53 15.82
N LYS A 90 9.47 33.06 15.59
CA LYS A 90 10.52 33.88 14.98
C LYS A 90 11.08 33.12 13.79
N THR A 91 10.71 33.62 12.63
CA THR A 91 11.39 33.45 11.35
C THR A 91 12.85 33.85 11.53
N LEU A 92 13.79 32.99 11.16
CA LEU A 92 15.17 33.41 10.89
C LEU A 92 15.72 32.69 9.66
N ASP A 93 16.34 33.51 8.83
CA ASP A 93 16.85 33.24 7.50
C ASP A 93 18.06 32.30 7.44
N SER A 94 18.25 31.81 6.23
CA SER A 94 19.35 31.03 5.68
C SER A 94 20.76 31.43 6.15
N HIS A 95 21.55 30.45 6.59
CA HIS A 95 22.95 30.30 6.19
C HIS A 95 23.41 28.83 6.22
N ASN A 96 24.12 28.45 5.17
CA ASN A 96 24.68 27.13 4.88
C ASN A 96 25.63 26.66 5.98
N THR A 97 25.30 25.51 6.59
CA THR A 97 26.28 24.53 7.08
C THR A 97 25.73 23.13 6.82
N THR A 98 26.56 22.28 6.24
CA THR A 98 26.29 20.89 5.88
C THR A 98 26.19 20.03 7.12
N ASP A 99 24.99 19.95 7.69
CA ASP A 99 24.48 18.85 8.52
C ASP A 99 23.00 19.17 8.82
N ASN A 100 22.14 19.01 7.82
CA ASN A 100 20.74 19.44 7.90
C ASN A 100 19.82 18.24 8.13
N PHE A 101 19.77 17.75 9.37
CA PHE A 101 18.69 16.88 9.85
C PHE A 101 17.58 17.77 10.41
N ASN A 102 16.46 17.87 9.70
CA ASN A 102 15.29 18.63 10.14
C ASN A 102 14.36 17.71 10.96
N PRO A 103 14.14 17.95 12.27
CA PRO A 103 13.28 17.09 13.10
C PRO A 103 11.81 17.07 12.64
N HIS A 104 11.38 18.02 11.79
CA HIS A 104 10.07 17.98 11.15
C HIS A 104 9.90 16.84 10.12
N LEU A 105 10.99 16.21 9.65
CA LEU A 105 10.97 15.08 8.72
C LEU A 105 10.77 13.71 9.40
N LEU A 106 10.61 13.65 10.72
CA LEU A 106 10.03 12.50 11.45
C LEU A 106 8.52 12.40 11.27
N ARG A 107 7.89 13.39 10.63
CA ARG A 107 6.44 13.47 10.48
C ARG A 107 6.01 12.87 9.15
N SER A 108 5.67 11.57 9.14
CA SER A 108 4.66 11.10 8.19
C SER A 108 3.28 11.53 8.72
N PRO A 109 2.32 11.93 7.86
CA PRO A 109 0.95 12.16 8.32
C PRO A 109 0.42 10.84 8.90
N PRO A 110 -0.22 10.85 10.10
CA PRO A 110 -0.81 9.65 10.65
C PRO A 110 -1.93 9.17 9.73
N THR A 111 -1.76 7.99 9.13
CA THR A 111 -2.88 7.22 8.60
C THR A 111 -3.74 6.79 9.78
N SER A 112 -4.97 7.32 9.84
CA SER A 112 -6.07 6.97 10.74
C SER A 112 -5.72 6.83 12.23
N VAL A 113 -5.90 7.92 12.97
CA VAL A 113 -5.79 7.97 14.43
C VAL A 113 -6.85 7.08 15.08
N SER A 114 -6.42 5.97 15.68
CA SER A 114 -7.19 5.27 16.73
C SER A 114 -6.64 5.72 18.08
N THR A 115 -7.28 6.72 18.70
CA THR A 115 -6.91 7.18 20.05
C THR A 115 -7.37 6.14 21.07
N LEU A 116 -6.51 5.19 21.41
CA LEU A 116 -6.75 4.30 22.55
C LEU A 116 -6.58 5.11 23.84
N SER A 117 -7.70 5.55 24.41
CA SER A 117 -7.77 6.14 25.73
C SER A 117 -8.50 5.17 26.66
N LEU A 118 -7.85 4.81 27.78
CA LEU A 118 -8.49 4.10 28.89
C LEU A 118 -9.15 5.12 29.84
N PRO A 119 -10.28 4.77 30.48
CA PRO A 119 -11.07 5.71 31.26
C PRO A 119 -10.49 5.87 32.67
N SER A 120 -10.14 7.11 33.03
CA SER A 120 -9.89 7.51 34.41
C SER A 120 -10.94 8.53 34.80
N ALA A 121 -11.89 8.10 35.62
CA ALA A 121 -12.86 8.97 36.25
C ALA A 121 -12.17 9.92 37.25
N THR A 122 -12.34 11.22 37.08
CA THR A 122 -12.90 12.15 38.08
C THR A 122 -12.72 13.59 37.60
N ASN A 123 -13.84 14.31 37.53
CA ASN A 123 -13.88 15.76 37.35
C ASN A 123 -13.12 16.45 38.49
N ASN A 124 -12.15 17.30 38.15
CA ASN A 124 -11.95 18.55 38.87
C ASN A 124 -11.21 19.58 38.01
N SER A 125 -11.93 20.65 37.71
CA SER A 125 -11.43 21.91 37.18
C SER A 125 -10.49 22.58 38.18
N SER A 126 -9.18 22.62 37.89
CA SER A 126 -8.28 23.60 38.52
C SER A 126 -6.92 23.68 37.83
N ARG A 127 -6.61 24.88 37.33
CA ARG A 127 -5.27 25.45 37.08
C ARG A 127 -4.36 24.66 36.12
N GLN A 128 -4.34 25.11 34.88
CA GLN A 128 -3.32 24.75 33.90
C GLN A 128 -1.96 25.34 34.33
N CYS A 129 -1.26 24.60 35.19
CA CYS A 129 0.15 24.82 35.46
C CYS A 129 0.93 24.21 34.29
N SER A 130 1.76 25.01 33.63
CA SER A 130 2.60 24.63 32.49
C SER A 130 3.56 23.50 32.88
N LYS A 131 3.13 22.24 32.80
CA LYS A 131 3.99 21.09 33.05
C LYS A 131 5.03 21.03 31.93
N VAL A 132 6.31 21.03 32.32
CA VAL A 132 7.46 20.77 31.44
C VAL A 132 7.23 19.45 30.69
N THR A 133 7.41 19.48 29.36
CA THR A 133 7.25 18.31 28.51
C THR A 133 8.61 17.85 27.98
N ILE A 134 8.88 16.55 28.15
CA ILE A 134 10.06 15.85 27.67
C ILE A 134 9.69 15.06 26.43
N GLU A 135 10.48 15.17 25.37
CA GLU A 135 10.24 14.47 24.11
C GLU A 135 11.33 13.41 23.89
N LEU A 136 10.90 12.16 23.70
CA LEU A 136 11.76 11.03 23.39
C LEU A 136 11.29 10.34 22.10
N TYR A 137 12.20 9.71 21.40
CA TYR A 137 11.95 9.05 20.11
C TYR A 137 12.35 7.58 20.20
N LEU A 138 11.42 6.66 19.98
CA LEU A 138 11.73 5.24 19.86
C LEU A 138 12.37 4.99 18.49
N ALA A 139 13.58 4.46 18.47
CA ALA A 139 14.34 4.22 17.25
C ALA A 139 15.05 2.86 17.28
N VAL A 140 15.31 2.31 16.09
CA VAL A 140 16.15 1.12 15.93
C VAL A 140 17.59 1.48 16.27
N LYS A 141 18.17 0.77 17.23
CA LYS A 141 19.57 0.91 17.67
C LYS A 141 20.46 -0.20 17.15
N PHE A 142 19.93 -1.42 17.04
CA PHE A 142 20.66 -2.60 16.59
C PHE A 142 19.87 -3.27 15.47
N CYS A 143 20.57 -3.75 14.45
CA CYS A 143 19.96 -4.51 13.35
C CYS A 143 20.14 -6.02 13.55
N PRO A 144 19.24 -6.85 12.99
CA PRO A 144 19.49 -8.29 12.85
C PRO A 144 20.66 -8.59 11.89
N GLU A 145 21.22 -9.79 11.96
CA GLU A 145 22.09 -10.37 10.92
C GLU A 145 21.26 -10.81 9.71
N ASP A 146 20.08 -11.41 9.95
CA ASP A 146 19.10 -11.73 8.89
C ASP A 146 17.68 -11.35 9.33
N ILE A 147 17.11 -10.34 8.68
CA ILE A 147 15.75 -9.83 8.96
C ILE A 147 14.70 -10.92 8.83
N THR A 148 14.85 -11.83 7.86
CA THR A 148 13.84 -12.85 7.53
C THR A 148 13.66 -13.85 8.66
N TYR A 149 14.76 -14.22 9.32
CA TYR A 149 14.74 -15.23 10.35
C TYR A 149 14.69 -14.63 11.75
N GLU A 150 15.25 -13.44 11.97
CA GLU A 150 15.32 -12.85 13.31
C GLU A 150 14.08 -12.11 13.73
N LEU A 151 13.43 -11.35 12.84
CA LEU A 151 12.23 -10.59 13.21
C LEU A 151 11.04 -11.53 13.38
N ILE A 152 10.40 -11.47 14.54
CA ILE A 152 9.34 -12.41 14.91
C ILE A 152 7.96 -11.73 14.91
N GLN A 153 7.84 -10.55 15.52
CA GLN A 153 6.56 -9.87 15.68
C GLN A 153 6.27 -8.90 14.54
N ASP A 154 4.99 -8.74 14.22
CA ASP A 154 4.50 -7.79 13.23
C ASP A 154 4.88 -6.34 13.56
N ILE A 155 4.79 -5.94 14.84
CA ILE A 155 5.15 -4.59 15.29
C ILE A 155 6.64 -4.31 15.10
N THR A 156 7.51 -5.29 15.37
CA THR A 156 8.95 -5.17 15.19
C THR A 156 9.27 -4.96 13.72
N ARG A 157 8.73 -5.81 12.83
CA ARG A 157 8.88 -5.64 11.38
C ARG A 157 8.42 -4.26 10.93
N ARG A 158 7.24 -3.82 11.37
CA ARG A 158 6.66 -2.52 11.00
C ARG A 158 7.59 -1.37 11.35
N LEU A 159 8.10 -1.34 12.58
CA LEU A 159 9.01 -0.29 13.04
C LEU A 159 10.35 -0.31 12.30
N PHE A 160 10.91 -1.49 12.03
CA PHE A 160 12.11 -1.63 11.18
C PHE A 160 11.87 -1.11 9.77
N TYR A 161 10.77 -1.51 9.13
CA TYR A 161 10.38 -1.06 7.79
C TYR A 161 10.29 0.47 7.72
N LEU A 162 9.61 1.09 8.69
CA LEU A 162 9.45 2.54 8.73
C LEU A 162 10.78 3.27 8.92
N GLN A 163 11.64 2.78 9.82
CA GLN A 163 12.95 3.39 10.10
C GLN A 163 13.84 3.32 8.86
N VAL A 164 13.96 2.12 8.26
CA VAL A 164 14.80 1.89 7.08
C VAL A 164 14.29 2.69 5.89
N LYS A 165 12.97 2.78 5.70
CA LYS A 165 12.37 3.64 4.68
C LYS A 165 12.78 5.09 4.87
N GLN A 166 12.68 5.61 6.09
CA GLN A 166 13.07 6.99 6.39
C GLN A 166 14.58 7.20 6.15
N ASP A 167 15.41 6.25 6.55
CA ASP A 167 16.87 6.32 6.36
C ASP A 167 17.28 6.28 4.88
N ILE A 168 16.56 5.54 4.05
CA ILE A 168 16.75 5.56 2.59
C ILE A 168 16.32 6.90 1.99
N LEU A 169 15.14 7.41 2.36
CA LEU A 169 14.62 8.68 1.85
C LEU A 169 15.51 9.87 2.22
N ASN A 170 16.10 9.84 3.43
CA ASN A 170 17.03 10.84 3.92
C ASN A 170 18.47 10.65 3.43
N MET A 171 18.76 9.60 2.64
CA MET A 171 20.10 9.24 2.19
C MET A 171 21.09 8.90 3.33
N ASN A 172 20.59 8.52 4.52
CA ASN A 172 21.40 7.90 5.58
C ASN A 172 21.88 6.51 5.14
N ILE A 173 21.04 5.80 4.39
CA ILE A 173 21.39 4.59 3.66
C ILE A 173 21.43 4.94 2.18
N TYR A 174 22.61 4.84 1.57
CA TYR A 174 22.74 5.01 0.12
C TYR A 174 21.91 3.95 -0.60
N CYS A 175 21.01 4.39 -1.48
CA CYS A 175 20.20 3.52 -2.31
C CYS A 175 20.29 3.98 -3.78
N PRO A 176 20.66 3.10 -4.71
CA PRO A 176 20.71 3.45 -6.11
C PRO A 176 19.28 3.70 -6.66
N PRO A 177 19.10 4.55 -7.69
CA PRO A 177 17.78 5.07 -8.06
C PRO A 177 16.80 4.00 -8.57
N ASP A 178 17.27 2.95 -9.24
CA ASP A 178 16.46 1.81 -9.69
C ASP A 178 15.92 1.01 -8.50
N THR A 179 16.77 0.77 -7.50
CA THR A 179 16.38 0.07 -6.27
C THR A 179 15.46 0.95 -5.43
N ALA A 180 15.67 2.27 -5.40
CA ALA A 180 14.79 3.20 -4.70
C ALA A 180 13.37 3.17 -5.28
N ALA A 181 13.22 3.12 -6.61
CA ALA A 181 11.91 2.99 -7.26
C ALA A 181 11.24 1.64 -6.98
N HIS A 182 12.00 0.55 -6.94
CA HIS A 182 11.50 -0.75 -6.52
C HIS A 182 10.96 -0.71 -5.08
N LEU A 183 11.76 -0.19 -4.16
CA LEU A 183 11.38 -0.02 -2.76
C LEU A 183 10.16 0.91 -2.60
N ALA A 184 10.05 1.97 -3.42
CA ALA A 184 8.87 2.83 -3.46
C ALA A 184 7.60 2.05 -3.83
N SER A 185 7.69 1.16 -4.83
CA SER A 185 6.55 0.33 -5.25
C SER A 185 6.09 -0.64 -4.15
N LEU A 186 7.03 -1.27 -3.42
CA LEU A 186 6.72 -2.09 -2.24
C LEU A 186 6.12 -1.26 -1.11
N SER A 187 6.59 -0.02 -0.93
CA SER A 187 6.01 0.91 0.05
C SER A 187 4.57 1.30 -0.28
N LEU A 188 4.22 1.43 -1.57
CA LEU A 188 2.85 1.70 -1.99
C LEU A 188 1.96 0.48 -1.73
N GLN A 189 2.42 -0.72 -2.08
CA GLN A 189 1.73 -1.97 -1.75
C GLN A 189 1.48 -2.12 -0.24
N ALA A 190 2.49 -1.82 0.60
CA ALA A 190 2.35 -1.87 2.05
C ALA A 190 1.35 -0.84 2.61
N LYS A 191 1.19 0.31 1.96
CA LYS A 191 0.33 1.41 2.44
C LYS A 191 -1.10 1.31 1.93
N PHE A 192 -1.27 0.98 0.65
CA PHE A 192 -2.55 1.06 -0.06
C PHE A 192 -3.09 -0.30 -0.52
N GLY A 193 -2.29 -1.37 -0.49
CA GLY A 193 -2.67 -2.68 -1.02
C GLY A 193 -2.55 -2.75 -2.55
N ASP A 194 -3.38 -3.58 -3.17
CA ASP A 194 -3.34 -3.85 -4.61
C ASP A 194 -3.79 -2.62 -5.43
N TYR A 195 -3.01 -2.26 -6.45
CA TYR A 195 -3.29 -1.09 -7.29
C TYR A 195 -4.63 -1.20 -8.03
N GLU A 196 -4.96 -2.39 -8.54
CA GLU A 196 -6.16 -2.65 -9.35
C GLU A 196 -7.46 -2.41 -8.58
N GLN A 197 -7.45 -2.65 -7.26
CA GLN A 197 -8.60 -2.39 -6.39
C GLN A 197 -8.83 -0.88 -6.22
N ILE A 198 -7.76 -0.10 -6.25
CA ILE A 198 -7.82 1.36 -6.11
C ILE A 198 -8.26 1.99 -7.43
N GLU A 199 -7.69 1.54 -8.56
CA GLU A 199 -8.06 1.99 -9.91
C GLU A 199 -9.55 1.77 -10.20
N SER A 200 -10.12 0.63 -9.75
CA SER A 200 -11.54 0.32 -9.91
C SER A 200 -12.47 1.11 -8.97
N SER A 201 -11.97 1.58 -7.83
CA SER A 201 -12.77 2.32 -6.83
C SER A 201 -13.01 3.81 -7.17
N SER A 202 -12.47 4.31 -8.29
CA SER A 202 -12.45 5.75 -8.65
C SER A 202 -11.76 6.67 -7.63
N GLU A 203 -11.11 6.13 -6.60
CA GLU A 203 -10.23 6.89 -5.71
C GLU A 203 -8.87 7.12 -6.39
N SER A 204 -8.50 8.39 -6.63
CA SER A 204 -7.18 8.70 -7.16
C SER A 204 -6.15 8.80 -6.04
N VAL A 205 -5.14 7.94 -6.08
CA VAL A 205 -3.98 8.05 -5.19
C VAL A 205 -3.14 9.23 -5.64
N ASN A 206 -3.11 10.31 -4.85
CA ASN A 206 -2.20 11.41 -5.12
C ASN A 206 -0.78 11.07 -4.64
N LEU A 207 0.01 10.52 -5.56
CA LEU A 207 1.41 10.15 -5.32
C LEU A 207 2.32 11.35 -5.02
N GLU A 208 1.92 12.59 -5.33
CA GLU A 208 2.74 13.79 -5.08
C GLU A 208 2.89 14.08 -3.58
N ASN A 209 1.94 13.63 -2.76
CA ASN A 209 1.99 13.79 -1.31
C ASN A 209 2.82 12.69 -0.61
N GLU A 210 3.25 11.67 -1.35
CA GLU A 210 3.99 10.54 -0.80
C GLU A 210 5.49 10.73 -0.95
N ALA A 211 6.23 10.53 0.16
CA ALA A 211 7.68 10.46 0.12
C ALA A 211 8.11 9.09 -0.44
N LEU A 212 8.24 9.03 -1.78
CA LEU A 212 8.53 7.80 -2.52
C LEU A 212 10.01 7.60 -2.82
N LEU A 213 10.70 8.65 -3.23
CA LEU A 213 12.11 8.61 -3.65
C LEU A 213 12.94 9.62 -2.86
N PRO A 214 14.23 9.36 -2.65
CA PRO A 214 15.17 10.39 -2.20
C PRO A 214 15.13 11.60 -3.13
N LEU A 215 15.15 12.82 -2.57
CA LEU A 215 15.11 14.06 -3.37
C LEU A 215 16.24 14.14 -4.39
N THR A 216 17.38 13.51 -4.10
CA THR A 216 18.53 13.42 -4.99
C THR A 216 18.21 12.69 -6.30
N CYS A 217 17.26 11.76 -6.33
CA CYS A 217 16.88 11.06 -7.56
C CYS A 217 16.32 12.01 -8.62
N PHE A 218 15.53 13.01 -8.21
CA PHE A 218 14.97 14.02 -9.11
C PHE A 218 16.00 15.05 -9.59
N GLN A 219 17.12 15.19 -8.86
CA GLN A 219 18.20 16.12 -9.21
C GLN A 219 19.24 15.48 -10.13
N LYS A 220 19.44 14.16 -10.01
CA LYS A 220 20.51 13.41 -10.70
C LYS A 220 20.07 12.76 -12.01
N ILE A 221 18.77 12.65 -12.27
CA ILE A 221 18.22 11.92 -13.41
C ILE A 221 17.17 12.79 -14.09
N GLU A 222 17.33 12.98 -15.40
CA GLU A 222 16.48 13.82 -16.25
C GLU A 222 15.15 13.12 -16.62
N LEU A 223 14.39 12.74 -15.61
CA LEU A 223 13.04 12.18 -15.73
C LEU A 223 12.03 13.11 -15.10
N SER A 224 10.88 13.30 -15.76
CA SER A 224 9.78 14.04 -15.16
C SER A 224 9.23 13.28 -13.96
N ARG A 225 8.59 13.98 -13.00
CA ARG A 225 7.92 13.32 -11.87
C ARG A 225 6.86 12.32 -12.36
N SER A 226 6.12 12.69 -13.41
CA SER A 226 5.11 11.81 -14.03
C SER A 226 5.74 10.53 -14.57
N ASP A 227 6.91 10.60 -15.20
CA ASP A 227 7.60 9.40 -15.71
C ASP A 227 8.08 8.49 -14.57
N TRP A 228 8.60 9.08 -13.49
CA TRP A 228 8.96 8.33 -12.28
C TRP A 228 7.75 7.60 -11.70
N PHE A 229 6.63 8.31 -11.53
CA PHE A 229 5.42 7.73 -10.98
C PHE A 229 4.83 6.65 -11.88
N ALA A 230 4.79 6.85 -13.20
CA ALA A 230 4.32 5.83 -14.14
C ALA A 230 5.13 4.53 -14.01
N ARG A 231 6.46 4.64 -13.84
CA ARG A 231 7.36 3.49 -13.65
C ARG A 231 7.17 2.82 -12.29
N ILE A 232 7.02 3.59 -11.22
CA ILE A 232 6.73 3.07 -9.88
C ILE A 232 5.38 2.35 -9.86
N ILE A 233 4.35 2.89 -10.52
CA ILE A 233 3.04 2.25 -10.64
C ILE A 233 3.16 0.94 -11.43
N ALA A 234 3.93 0.93 -12.52
CA ALA A 234 4.17 -0.30 -13.29
C ALA A 234 4.79 -1.41 -12.43
N LEU A 235 5.76 -1.05 -11.57
CA LEU A 235 6.36 -1.96 -10.58
C LEU A 235 5.34 -2.37 -9.51
N TRP A 236 4.51 -1.44 -9.03
CA TRP A 236 3.50 -1.71 -8.00
C TRP A 236 2.50 -2.78 -8.45
N ARG A 237 2.03 -2.74 -9.71
CA ARG A 237 1.16 -3.78 -10.28
C ARG A 237 1.76 -5.19 -10.24
N THR A 238 3.09 -5.33 -10.23
CA THR A 238 3.75 -6.65 -10.11
C THR A 238 3.63 -7.27 -8.71
N HIS A 239 3.29 -6.46 -7.70
CA HIS A 239 3.16 -6.86 -6.29
C HIS A 239 1.74 -7.27 -5.91
N ALA A 240 0.82 -7.36 -6.88
CA ALA A 240 -0.56 -7.74 -6.63
C ALA A 240 -0.66 -9.04 -5.80
N LEU A 241 -1.56 -9.03 -4.83
CA LEU A 241 -1.83 -10.07 -3.83
C LEU A 241 -0.84 -10.15 -2.66
N LEU A 242 0.22 -9.33 -2.64
CA LEU A 242 1.06 -9.22 -1.44
C LEU A 242 0.28 -8.53 -0.33
N THR A 243 0.21 -9.19 0.82
CA THR A 243 -0.29 -8.54 2.04
C THR A 243 0.63 -7.40 2.45
N ARG A 244 0.13 -6.49 3.30
CA ARG A 244 0.94 -5.41 3.86
C ARG A 244 2.19 -5.95 4.55
N GLU A 245 2.04 -7.01 5.33
CA GLU A 245 3.13 -7.62 6.09
C GLU A 245 4.19 -8.26 5.17
N GLU A 246 3.77 -8.90 4.09
CA GLU A 246 4.68 -9.45 3.08
C GLU A 246 5.38 -8.36 2.27
N ALA A 247 4.70 -7.26 1.97
CA ALA A 247 5.28 -6.10 1.30
C ALA A 247 6.35 -5.41 2.18
N GLU A 248 6.06 -5.22 3.48
CA GLU A 248 7.03 -4.72 4.47
C GLU A 248 8.24 -5.65 4.61
N MET A 249 8.03 -6.97 4.70
CA MET A 249 9.14 -7.95 4.73
C MET A 249 9.95 -7.92 3.44
N SER A 250 9.29 -7.84 2.29
CA SER A 250 9.97 -7.79 1.00
C SER A 250 10.79 -6.52 0.86
N TYR A 251 10.28 -5.38 1.31
CA TYR A 251 11.02 -4.12 1.37
C TYR A 251 12.31 -4.30 2.17
N LEU A 252 12.21 -4.84 3.39
CA LEU A 252 13.35 -5.04 4.28
C LEU A 252 14.37 -6.03 3.70
N LYS A 253 13.93 -7.12 3.07
CA LYS A 253 14.81 -8.09 2.39
C LYS A 253 15.67 -7.42 1.32
N HIS A 254 15.06 -6.59 0.47
CA HIS A 254 15.81 -5.86 -0.56
C HIS A 254 16.71 -4.77 0.05
N ALA A 255 16.25 -4.08 1.09
CA ALA A 255 17.04 -3.05 1.77
C ALA A 255 18.25 -3.64 2.51
N GLN A 256 18.16 -4.87 3.03
CA GLN A 256 19.26 -5.57 3.72
C GLN A 256 20.51 -5.71 2.85
N ASP A 257 20.33 -5.82 1.53
CA ASP A 257 21.41 -6.00 0.57
C ASP A 257 22.14 -4.69 0.22
N LEU A 258 21.63 -3.53 0.65
CA LEU A 258 22.30 -2.25 0.48
C LEU A 258 23.58 -2.18 1.34
N ASP A 259 24.67 -1.65 0.77
CA ASP A 259 26.00 -1.64 1.39
C ASP A 259 26.02 -0.96 2.77
N MET A 260 25.27 0.14 2.90
CA MET A 260 25.17 0.95 4.12
C MET A 260 24.10 0.46 5.12
N PHE A 261 23.31 -0.56 4.77
CA PHE A 261 22.26 -1.06 5.64
C PHE A 261 22.81 -1.60 6.96
N GLY A 262 22.27 -1.09 8.07
CA GLY A 262 22.61 -1.51 9.44
C GLY A 262 23.95 -1.00 9.96
N LEU A 263 24.67 -0.16 9.21
CA LEU A 263 25.95 0.41 9.62
C LEU A 263 25.78 1.75 10.32
N SER A 264 26.36 1.86 11.51
CA SER A 264 26.60 3.14 12.17
C SER A 264 27.99 3.66 11.82
N PHE A 265 28.06 4.81 11.15
CA PHE A 265 29.32 5.40 10.67
C PHE A 265 29.87 6.46 11.63
N PHE A 266 31.18 6.40 11.88
CA PHE A 266 31.89 7.37 12.70
C PHE A 266 33.19 7.82 12.03
N GLU A 267 33.49 9.10 12.14
CA GLU A 267 34.78 9.66 11.70
C GLU A 267 35.83 9.47 12.79
N ILE A 268 36.97 8.90 12.40
CA ILE A 268 38.04 8.56 13.33
C ILE A 268 39.41 9.03 12.82
N SER A 269 40.36 9.24 13.75
CA SER A 269 41.76 9.57 13.45
C SER A 269 42.72 8.60 14.16
N LYS A 270 43.91 8.34 13.57
CA LYS A 270 44.89 7.40 14.16
C LYS A 270 45.71 7.99 15.28
N MET A 271 45.95 9.30 15.26
CA MET A 271 46.77 9.99 16.25
C MET A 271 46.00 11.10 16.97
N HIS A 272 46.43 11.39 18.19
CA HIS A 272 45.94 12.53 18.98
C HIS A 272 46.29 13.80 18.19
N GLY A 273 45.28 14.50 17.65
CA GLY A 273 45.44 15.73 16.86
C GLY A 273 46.06 16.92 17.59
N ALA A 274 46.79 16.71 18.69
CA ALA A 274 47.37 17.74 19.54
C ALA A 274 48.92 17.80 19.53
N GLN A 275 49.63 16.86 18.89
CA GLN A 275 51.12 16.86 18.91
C GLN A 275 51.83 17.23 17.60
N ARG A 276 51.13 17.34 16.46
CA ARG A 276 51.74 17.92 15.25
C ARG A 276 52.00 19.43 15.40
N SER A 277 51.14 20.15 16.14
CA SER A 277 51.23 21.60 16.32
C SER A 277 52.36 22.05 17.26
N ALA A 278 52.73 21.24 18.26
CA ALA A 278 53.75 21.63 19.26
C ALA A 278 55.19 21.23 18.88
N SER A 279 55.34 20.22 18.02
CA SER A 279 56.66 19.64 17.70
C SER A 279 57.30 20.28 16.46
N GLN A 280 56.50 20.76 15.50
CA GLN A 280 56.98 21.43 14.30
C GLN A 280 57.14 22.96 14.44
N GLN A 281 56.62 23.58 15.51
CA GLN A 281 56.82 25.01 15.78
C GLN A 281 58.11 25.35 16.56
N LYS A 282 58.99 24.37 16.85
CA LYS A 282 60.27 24.62 17.55
C LYS A 282 61.53 24.46 16.69
N GLN A 283 61.40 24.21 15.39
CA GLN A 283 62.54 24.14 14.47
C GLN A 283 62.24 24.89 13.17
N THR A 284 61.98 26.20 13.26
CA THR A 284 62.24 27.19 12.21
C THR A 284 61.80 28.58 12.70
N MET A 285 62.67 29.24 13.48
CA MET A 285 62.62 30.70 13.61
C MET A 285 64.03 31.27 13.44
N LYS A 286 64.26 31.78 12.22
CA LYS A 286 65.20 32.80 11.73
C LYS A 286 64.95 32.75 10.21
N SER A 287 64.31 33.69 9.54
CA SER A 287 64.26 35.15 9.63
C SER A 287 63.20 35.65 8.63
N THR A 288 62.54 36.79 8.92
CA THR A 288 61.92 37.79 7.98
C THR A 288 61.33 37.29 6.65
N ASP A 289 60.04 37.40 6.35
CA ASP A 289 59.30 38.66 6.21
C ASP A 289 57.76 38.45 6.24
N GLN A 290 57.05 39.55 6.52
CA GLN A 290 55.60 39.64 6.65
C GLN A 290 54.86 39.44 5.31
N GLN A 291 54.13 38.34 5.18
CA GLN A 291 52.84 38.30 4.50
C GLN A 291 51.87 37.41 5.28
N GLN A 292 50.64 37.88 5.35
CA GLN A 292 49.63 37.52 6.32
C GLN A 292 48.72 36.45 5.72
N GLU A 293 49.06 35.17 5.91
CA GLU A 293 48.12 34.07 5.75
C GLU A 293 47.50 33.75 7.11
N GLN A 294 46.26 34.22 7.32
CA GLN A 294 45.36 33.62 8.29
C GLN A 294 45.00 32.22 7.78
N LEU A 295 45.83 31.24 8.12
CA LEU A 295 45.54 29.83 7.87
C LEU A 295 44.60 29.34 8.98
N ASP A 296 43.36 29.09 8.56
CA ASP A 296 42.25 28.59 9.35
C ASP A 296 42.63 27.30 10.11
N GLN A 297 42.51 27.30 11.43
CA GLN A 297 42.77 26.15 12.31
C GLN A 297 41.63 25.13 12.30
N SER A 298 40.68 25.25 11.37
CA SER A 298 39.57 24.32 11.18
C SER A 298 39.83 23.44 9.95
N THR A 299 39.48 22.15 10.05
CA THR A 299 39.52 21.13 8.97
C THR A 299 40.77 20.23 8.93
N ILE A 300 41.01 19.47 9.99
CA ILE A 300 41.68 18.16 9.85
C ILE A 300 40.63 17.21 9.26
N ALA A 301 40.77 16.86 7.97
CA ALA A 301 39.91 15.87 7.33
C ALA A 301 39.94 14.52 8.10
N PRO A 302 38.80 13.80 8.21
CA PRO A 302 38.79 12.49 8.83
C PRO A 302 39.72 11.55 8.06
N GLU A 303 40.60 10.87 8.79
CA GLU A 303 41.62 10.00 8.19
C GLU A 303 41.00 8.67 7.75
N LEU A 304 40.00 8.19 8.49
CA LEU A 304 39.25 6.97 8.22
C LEU A 304 37.80 7.09 8.70
N TRP A 305 36.93 6.25 8.15
CA TRP A 305 35.59 5.99 8.69
C TRP A 305 35.54 4.62 9.36
N LEU A 306 34.87 4.56 10.50
CA LEU A 306 34.51 3.35 11.21
C LEU A 306 33.04 3.02 10.92
N GLY A 307 32.75 1.78 10.56
CA GLY A 307 31.39 1.25 10.47
C GLY A 307 31.20 0.13 11.49
N ILE A 308 30.13 0.19 12.28
CA ILE A 308 29.76 -0.86 13.24
C ILE A 308 28.39 -1.40 12.88
N ASP A 309 28.25 -2.71 12.78
CA ASP A 309 26.99 -3.39 12.50
C ASP A 309 26.84 -4.72 13.25
N SER A 310 25.79 -5.48 12.93
CA SER A 310 25.50 -6.78 13.52
C SER A 310 26.53 -7.87 13.19
N LEU A 311 27.36 -7.67 12.16
CA LEU A 311 28.38 -8.63 11.70
C LEU A 311 29.76 -8.34 12.29
N GLY A 312 30.11 -7.07 12.51
CA GLY A 312 31.39 -6.69 13.11
C GLY A 312 31.75 -5.21 12.98
N ILE A 313 33.05 -4.97 12.84
CA ILE A 313 33.67 -3.63 12.76
C ILE A 313 34.42 -3.49 11.43
N ARG A 314 34.07 -2.46 10.66
CA ARG A 314 34.60 -2.15 9.34
C ARG A 314 35.35 -0.82 9.33
N PHE A 315 36.43 -0.75 8.57
CA PHE A 315 37.24 0.45 8.38
C PHE A 315 37.26 0.82 6.91
N TYR A 316 37.06 2.11 6.64
CA TYR A 316 36.97 2.65 5.29
C TYR A 316 37.92 3.83 5.13
N LYS A 317 38.56 3.92 3.96
CA LYS A 317 39.49 5.00 3.63
C LYS A 317 38.91 6.01 2.65
N LYS A 318 38.39 5.53 1.51
CA LYS A 318 37.97 6.39 0.39
C LYS A 318 36.48 6.78 0.44
N ASN A 319 35.60 5.81 0.68
CA ASN A 319 34.14 5.99 0.65
C ASN A 319 33.46 5.07 1.68
N LYS A 320 32.16 5.27 1.93
CA LYS A 320 31.38 4.50 2.92
C LYS A 320 30.81 3.18 2.41
N LEU A 321 31.03 2.83 1.14
CA LEU A 321 30.48 1.62 0.51
C LEU A 321 31.47 0.45 0.59
N ARG A 322 32.75 0.71 0.34
CA ARG A 322 33.79 -0.32 0.25
C ARG A 322 34.72 -0.32 1.48
N PRO A 323 34.58 -1.29 2.41
CA PRO A 323 35.52 -1.42 3.50
C PRO A 323 36.89 -1.92 3.02
N GLU A 324 37.96 -1.37 3.59
CA GLU A 324 39.34 -1.82 3.37
C GLU A 324 39.69 -2.98 4.32
N VAL A 325 39.19 -2.91 5.57
CA VAL A 325 39.45 -3.91 6.60
C VAL A 325 38.15 -4.21 7.35
N PHE A 326 37.85 -5.49 7.58
CA PHE A 326 36.68 -5.92 8.34
C PHE A 326 37.02 -6.98 9.39
N PHE A 327 36.79 -6.68 10.67
CA PHE A 327 36.85 -7.63 11.77
C PHE A 327 35.45 -8.10 12.13
N SER A 328 35.20 -9.41 12.00
CA SER A 328 33.96 -10.00 12.53
C SER A 328 33.98 -9.97 14.04
N TRP A 329 32.80 -10.04 14.68
CA TRP A 329 32.74 -10.11 16.15
C TRP A 329 33.52 -11.31 16.75
N CYS A 330 33.69 -12.42 16.02
CA CYS A 330 34.59 -13.52 16.42
C CYS A 330 36.07 -13.11 16.57
N ASP A 331 36.52 -12.12 15.81
CA ASP A 331 37.90 -11.63 15.87
C ASP A 331 38.13 -10.68 17.06
N VAL A 332 37.06 -10.11 17.61
CA VAL A 332 37.12 -9.00 18.58
C VAL A 332 37.09 -9.54 20.00
N LYS A 333 38.15 -9.25 20.77
CA LYS A 333 38.23 -9.61 22.18
C LYS A 333 37.52 -8.61 23.08
N SER A 334 37.79 -7.33 22.85
CA SER A 334 37.20 -6.25 23.64
C SER A 334 37.33 -4.93 22.91
N VAL A 335 36.34 -4.06 23.07
CA VAL A 335 36.41 -2.64 22.72
C VAL A 335 36.39 -1.85 24.03
N THR A 336 37.28 -0.89 24.18
CA THR A 336 37.31 -0.01 25.36
C THR A 336 37.42 1.44 24.91
N ALA A 337 36.79 2.37 25.63
CA ALA A 337 36.88 3.79 25.33
C ALA A 337 37.21 4.60 26.60
N HIS A 338 38.10 5.57 26.45
CA HIS A 338 38.48 6.51 27.50
C HIS A 338 38.68 7.90 26.90
N ASP A 339 37.91 8.88 27.40
CA ASP A 339 37.83 10.23 26.82
C ASP A 339 37.53 10.18 25.31
N LYS A 340 38.42 10.62 24.43
CA LYS A 340 38.25 10.53 22.96
C LYS A 340 38.86 9.26 22.34
N LYS A 341 39.65 8.51 23.12
CA LYS A 341 40.41 7.35 22.62
C LYS A 341 39.54 6.09 22.70
N VAL A 342 39.51 5.32 21.63
CA VAL A 342 38.92 3.98 21.57
C VAL A 342 40.02 2.98 21.24
N ILE A 343 40.01 1.84 21.91
CA ILE A 343 41.00 0.77 21.79
C ILE A 343 40.27 -0.52 21.44
N LEU A 344 40.58 -1.06 20.27
CA LEU A 344 40.13 -2.35 19.77
C LEU A 344 41.20 -3.40 20.05
N ASN A 345 40.86 -4.42 20.83
CA ASN A 345 41.71 -5.59 21.07
C ASN A 345 41.14 -6.79 20.31
N LEU A 346 41.99 -7.48 19.56
CA LEU A 346 41.62 -8.73 18.90
C LEU A 346 41.85 -9.95 19.80
N MET A 347 41.22 -11.07 19.45
CA MET A 347 41.36 -12.35 20.14
C MET A 347 42.74 -13.01 19.96
N THR A 348 43.56 -12.51 19.04
CA THR A 348 44.90 -13.03 18.75
C THR A 348 45.93 -12.63 19.83
N ASP A 349 47.21 -12.88 19.57
CA ASP A 349 48.30 -12.68 20.52
C ASP A 349 48.34 -11.27 21.16
N LYS A 350 49.01 -11.14 22.32
CA LYS A 350 48.90 -10.00 23.28
C LYS A 350 49.13 -8.59 22.72
N HIS A 351 49.60 -8.45 21.48
CA HIS A 351 49.95 -7.18 20.83
C HIS A 351 49.02 -6.77 19.68
N ALA A 352 47.93 -7.50 19.42
CA ALA A 352 46.98 -7.17 18.36
C ALA A 352 45.95 -6.10 18.82
N THR A 353 46.45 -4.90 19.05
CA THR A 353 45.67 -3.76 19.55
C THR A 353 45.72 -2.60 18.57
N PHE A 354 44.57 -2.02 18.27
CA PHE A 354 44.44 -0.81 17.47
C PHE A 354 43.79 0.29 18.28
N ALA A 355 44.44 1.46 18.36
CA ALA A 355 43.89 2.63 19.03
C ALA A 355 43.56 3.70 18.01
N PHE A 356 42.38 4.28 18.13
CA PHE A 356 41.91 5.39 17.30
C PHE A 356 41.18 6.43 18.16
N TYR A 357 40.93 7.61 17.60
CA TYR A 357 40.33 8.72 18.31
C TYR A 357 39.06 9.19 17.61
N ALA A 358 38.01 9.42 18.38
CA ALA A 358 36.79 10.08 17.94
C ALA A 358 36.90 11.60 18.10
N ARG A 359 36.06 12.37 17.39
CA ARG A 359 36.04 13.84 17.46
C ARG A 359 35.73 14.37 18.87
N LYS A 360 34.75 13.74 19.54
CA LYS A 360 34.23 14.11 20.88
C LYS A 360 34.18 12.86 21.78
N SER A 361 34.21 13.06 23.11
CA SER A 361 34.06 11.95 24.07
C SER A 361 32.64 11.37 24.10
N SER A 362 31.62 12.11 23.65
CA SER A 362 30.28 11.56 23.43
C SER A 362 30.30 10.47 22.35
N VAL A 363 30.97 10.73 21.23
CA VAL A 363 31.08 9.79 20.10
C VAL A 363 31.86 8.53 20.47
N SER A 364 32.94 8.64 21.24
CA SER A 364 33.68 7.45 21.69
C SER A 364 32.86 6.55 22.62
N LYS A 365 32.01 7.15 23.48
CA LYS A 365 31.04 6.41 24.31
C LYS A 365 29.97 5.74 23.46
N GLU A 366 29.46 6.43 22.44
CA GLU A 366 28.49 5.85 21.51
C GLU A 366 29.08 4.68 20.72
N ILE A 367 30.31 4.82 20.20
CA ILE A 367 31.06 3.73 19.56
C ILE A 367 31.18 2.52 20.49
N LEU A 368 31.53 2.75 21.77
CA LEU A 368 31.64 1.68 22.76
C LEU A 368 30.29 1.02 23.01
N ASP A 369 29.23 1.80 23.25
CA ASP A 369 27.89 1.29 23.53
C ASP A 369 27.35 0.45 22.36
N LEU A 370 27.55 0.90 21.12
CA LEU A 370 27.16 0.15 19.93
C LEU A 370 27.99 -1.11 19.74
N ALA A 371 29.30 -1.06 19.96
CA ALA A 371 30.16 -2.24 19.85
C ALA A 371 29.81 -3.30 20.90
N LEU A 372 29.59 -2.89 22.15
CA LEU A 372 29.19 -3.80 23.22
C LEU A 372 27.82 -4.44 22.94
N GLY A 373 26.81 -3.64 22.56
CA GLY A 373 25.48 -4.17 22.29
C GLY A 373 25.42 -5.09 21.07
N ASN A 374 26.11 -4.75 19.97
CA ASN A 374 26.19 -5.64 18.80
C ASN A 374 26.94 -6.94 19.13
N HIS A 375 28.05 -6.87 19.87
CA HIS A 375 28.80 -8.05 20.28
C HIS A 375 27.99 -8.96 21.23
N GLU A 376 27.22 -8.39 22.15
CA GLU A 376 26.30 -9.14 23.03
C GLU A 376 25.23 -9.89 22.21
N LEU A 377 24.57 -9.20 21.29
CA LEU A 377 23.57 -9.81 20.40
C LEU A 377 24.19 -10.88 19.51
N TYR A 378 25.39 -10.64 18.98
CA TYR A 378 26.14 -11.61 18.19
C TYR A 378 26.44 -12.91 18.95
N MET A 379 26.83 -12.78 20.23
CA MET A 379 27.05 -13.93 21.11
C MET A 379 25.74 -14.65 21.44
N ARG A 380 24.65 -13.90 21.68
CA ARG A 380 23.32 -14.46 21.94
C ARG A 380 22.80 -15.28 20.75
N ARG A 381 23.03 -14.84 19.52
CA ARG A 381 22.63 -15.57 18.29
C ARG A 381 23.34 -16.92 18.11
N ARG A 382 24.52 -17.10 18.73
CA ARG A 382 25.33 -18.34 18.67
C ARG A 382 25.04 -19.31 19.81
N GLN A 383 24.22 -18.89 20.77
CA GLN A 383 23.71 -19.74 21.83
C GLN A 383 22.40 -20.40 21.38
N GLU A 384 22.02 -21.48 22.05
CA GLU A 384 20.70 -22.09 21.84
C GLU A 384 19.60 -21.05 22.09
N GLN A 385 18.56 -21.07 21.25
CA GLN A 385 17.46 -20.13 21.39
C GLN A 385 16.77 -20.33 22.75
N SER A 386 16.60 -19.24 23.50
CA SER A 386 15.86 -19.26 24.77
C SER A 386 14.41 -19.75 24.56
N ILE A 387 13.86 -20.43 25.57
CA ILE A 387 12.47 -20.92 25.57
C ILE A 387 11.47 -19.77 25.28
N GLU A 388 11.74 -18.56 25.77
CA GLU A 388 10.88 -17.40 25.52
C GLU A 388 10.79 -17.06 24.02
N ILE A 389 11.92 -17.04 23.30
CA ILE A 389 11.96 -16.80 21.85
C ILE A 389 11.24 -17.94 21.11
N GLN A 390 11.44 -19.19 21.53
CA GLN A 390 10.75 -20.34 20.93
C GLN A 390 9.23 -20.24 21.10
N GLN A 391 8.76 -19.88 22.29
CA GLN A 391 7.33 -19.66 22.58
C GLN A 391 6.76 -18.49 21.77
N MET A 392 7.52 -17.40 21.64
CA MET A 392 7.11 -16.25 20.85
C MET A 392 6.95 -16.62 19.37
N ARG A 393 7.93 -17.31 18.78
CA ARG A 393 7.84 -17.81 17.39
C ARG A 393 6.65 -18.74 17.20
N TYR A 394 6.45 -19.66 18.13
CA TYR A 394 5.31 -20.57 18.07
C TYR A 394 3.98 -19.82 18.06
N PHE A 395 3.82 -18.84 18.97
CA PHE A 395 2.59 -18.05 19.06
C PHE A 395 2.32 -17.24 17.78
N GLU A 396 3.31 -16.51 17.27
CA GLU A 396 3.19 -15.73 16.03
C GLU A 396 2.90 -16.65 14.84
N GLU A 397 3.54 -17.82 14.74
CA GLU A 397 3.27 -18.79 13.68
C GLU A 397 1.84 -19.34 13.74
N GLN A 398 1.30 -19.62 14.95
CA GLN A 398 -0.10 -20.03 15.10
C GLN A 398 -1.05 -18.92 14.65
N GLN A 399 -0.80 -17.68 15.07
CA GLN A 399 -1.62 -16.52 14.70
C GLN A 399 -1.61 -16.30 13.18
N GLN A 400 -0.44 -16.40 12.55
CA GLN A 400 -0.30 -16.27 11.11
C GLN A 400 -1.02 -17.40 10.36
N LYS A 401 -0.93 -18.65 10.83
CA LYS A 401 -1.67 -19.78 10.25
C LYS A 401 -3.18 -19.59 10.37
N GLU A 402 -3.66 -19.06 11.50
CA GLU A 402 -5.07 -18.76 11.70
C GLU A 402 -5.55 -17.64 10.76
N LYS A 403 -4.80 -16.52 10.66
CA LYS A 403 -5.08 -15.42 9.73
C LYS A 403 -5.11 -15.91 8.28
N MET A 404 -4.14 -16.72 7.88
CA MET A 404 -4.09 -17.32 6.53
C MET A 404 -5.28 -18.26 6.27
N ARG A 405 -5.69 -19.05 7.26
CA ARG A 405 -6.87 -19.93 7.15
C ARG A 405 -8.14 -19.12 6.94
N LEU A 406 -8.34 -18.05 7.72
CA LEU A 406 -9.50 -17.17 7.60
C LEU A 406 -9.52 -16.47 6.23
N LEU A 407 -8.38 -15.93 5.78
CA LEU A 407 -8.26 -15.28 4.47
C LEU A 407 -8.49 -16.25 3.31
N THR A 408 -8.01 -17.49 3.42
CA THR A 408 -8.28 -18.54 2.42
C THR A 408 -9.78 -18.89 2.38
N GLN A 409 -10.42 -18.98 3.54
CA GLN A 409 -11.86 -19.23 3.63
C GLN A 409 -12.67 -18.08 3.02
N GLU A 410 -12.28 -16.84 3.30
CA GLU A 410 -12.91 -15.65 2.71
C GLU A 410 -12.76 -15.63 1.18
N ARG A 411 -11.57 -15.89 0.65
CA ARG A 411 -11.34 -15.99 -0.81
C ARG A 411 -12.24 -17.04 -1.46
N LYS A 412 -12.38 -18.23 -0.84
CA LYS A 412 -13.28 -19.28 -1.33
C LYS A 412 -14.74 -18.84 -1.34
N LEU A 413 -15.20 -18.17 -0.29
CA LEU A 413 -16.55 -17.62 -0.22
C LEU A 413 -16.78 -16.55 -1.29
N ARG A 414 -15.83 -15.64 -1.51
CA ARG A 414 -15.90 -14.62 -2.56
C ARG A 414 -16.00 -15.23 -3.95
N LEU A 415 -15.16 -16.23 -4.26
CA LEU A 415 -15.20 -16.93 -5.54
C LEU A 415 -16.54 -17.66 -5.75
N GLN A 416 -17.11 -18.23 -4.69
CA GLN A 416 -18.42 -18.89 -4.76
C GLN A 416 -19.55 -17.88 -5.02
N VAL A 417 -19.52 -16.74 -4.36
CA VAL A 417 -20.49 -15.65 -4.58
C VAL A 417 -20.36 -15.09 -6.00
N GLU A 418 -19.15 -14.89 -6.49
CA GLU A 418 -18.90 -14.42 -7.86
C GLU A 418 -19.42 -15.42 -8.89
N LYS A 419 -19.11 -16.71 -8.74
CA LYS A 419 -19.66 -17.75 -9.61
C LYS A 419 -21.19 -17.76 -9.62
N GLN A 420 -21.83 -17.61 -8.46
CA GLN A 420 -23.29 -17.51 -8.37
C GLN A 420 -23.83 -16.25 -9.04
N ARG A 421 -23.15 -15.12 -8.90
CA ARG A 421 -23.51 -13.87 -9.59
C ARG A 421 -23.45 -14.06 -11.09
N ASP A 422 -22.36 -14.60 -11.62
CA ASP A 422 -22.16 -14.80 -13.06
C ASP A 422 -23.20 -15.80 -13.63
N GLU A 423 -23.56 -16.85 -12.87
CA GLU A 423 -24.64 -17.77 -13.23
C GLU A 423 -26.02 -17.07 -13.28
N ILE A 424 -26.31 -16.18 -12.34
CA ILE A 424 -27.55 -15.39 -12.33
C ILE A 424 -27.55 -14.38 -13.48
N GLU A 425 -26.43 -13.71 -13.72
CA GLU A 425 -26.27 -12.72 -14.79
C GLU A 425 -26.48 -13.36 -16.16
N SER A 426 -25.86 -14.52 -16.41
CA SER A 426 -26.09 -15.29 -17.64
C SER A 426 -27.57 -15.62 -17.83
N LYS A 427 -28.26 -16.10 -16.79
CA LYS A 427 -29.71 -16.39 -16.86
C LYS A 427 -30.53 -15.14 -17.11
N CYS A 428 -30.18 -14.01 -16.51
CA CYS A 428 -30.85 -12.74 -16.73
C CYS A 428 -30.73 -12.30 -18.19
N ILE A 429 -29.56 -12.45 -18.80
CA ILE A 429 -29.34 -12.15 -20.23
C ILE A 429 -30.22 -13.06 -21.10
N ASP A 430 -30.24 -14.37 -20.83
CA ASP A 430 -31.08 -15.33 -21.56
C ASP A 430 -32.57 -14.97 -21.48
N TYR A 431 -33.07 -14.63 -20.28
CA TYR A 431 -34.46 -14.21 -20.10
C TYR A 431 -34.76 -12.88 -20.79
N GLN A 432 -33.84 -11.91 -20.76
CA GLN A 432 -34.00 -10.65 -21.48
C GLN A 432 -34.08 -10.87 -22.99
N GLN A 433 -33.28 -11.78 -23.53
CA GLN A 433 -33.31 -12.12 -24.95
C GLN A 433 -34.64 -12.79 -25.33
N GLN A 434 -35.10 -13.78 -24.56
CA GLN A 434 -36.41 -14.42 -24.77
C GLN A 434 -37.56 -13.41 -24.73
N MET A 435 -37.52 -12.48 -23.77
CA MET A 435 -38.53 -11.41 -23.67
C MET A 435 -38.53 -10.50 -24.90
N LYS A 436 -37.35 -10.15 -25.43
CA LYS A 436 -37.22 -9.36 -26.66
C LYS A 436 -37.83 -10.07 -27.86
N GLU A 437 -37.53 -11.35 -28.05
CA GLU A 437 -38.03 -12.14 -29.19
C GLU A 437 -39.56 -12.27 -29.17
N VAL A 438 -40.13 -12.54 -28.00
CA VAL A 438 -41.60 -12.62 -27.85
C VAL A 438 -42.24 -11.25 -28.04
N HIS A 439 -41.64 -10.18 -27.52
CA HIS A 439 -42.14 -8.82 -27.70
C HIS A 439 -42.13 -8.39 -29.17
N GLU A 440 -41.05 -8.67 -29.90
CA GLU A 440 -40.94 -8.35 -31.33
C GLU A 440 -41.99 -9.13 -32.15
N THR A 441 -42.22 -10.39 -31.81
CA THR A 441 -43.25 -11.22 -32.44
C THR A 441 -44.66 -10.68 -32.20
N LEU A 442 -44.94 -10.25 -30.96
CA LEU A 442 -46.22 -9.62 -30.62
C LEU A 442 -46.45 -8.33 -31.40
N LEU A 443 -45.43 -7.48 -31.51
CA LEU A 443 -45.52 -6.22 -32.27
C LEU A 443 -45.83 -6.48 -33.75
N LYS A 444 -45.16 -7.46 -34.37
CA LYS A 444 -45.43 -7.88 -35.76
C LYS A 444 -46.88 -8.32 -35.96
N TYR A 445 -47.45 -9.08 -35.03
CA TYR A 445 -48.85 -9.52 -35.12
C TYR A 445 -49.85 -8.39 -34.91
N GLN A 446 -49.54 -7.42 -34.04
CA GLN A 446 -50.35 -6.23 -33.82
C GLN A 446 -50.42 -5.35 -35.07
N GLU A 447 -49.26 -5.02 -35.65
CA GLU A 447 -49.17 -4.22 -36.87
C GLU A 447 -49.89 -4.88 -38.05
N ALA A 448 -49.70 -6.20 -38.24
CA ALA A 448 -50.38 -6.95 -39.28
C ALA A 448 -51.91 -6.93 -39.11
N THR A 449 -52.39 -7.11 -37.88
CA THR A 449 -53.82 -7.10 -37.56
C THR A 449 -54.46 -5.73 -37.83
N GLU A 450 -53.80 -4.64 -37.45
CA GLU A 450 -54.31 -3.28 -37.68
C GLU A 450 -54.38 -2.95 -39.17
N LEU A 451 -53.34 -3.28 -39.94
CA LEU A 451 -53.28 -3.01 -41.37
C LEU A 451 -54.37 -3.79 -42.13
N LEU A 452 -54.53 -5.08 -41.81
CA LEU A 452 -55.56 -5.92 -42.42
C LEU A 452 -56.98 -5.44 -42.05
N ALA A 453 -57.20 -5.03 -40.80
CA ALA A 453 -58.49 -4.51 -40.36
C ALA A 453 -58.84 -3.18 -41.05
N ARG A 454 -57.86 -2.28 -41.19
CA ARG A 454 -58.03 -1.01 -41.91
C ARG A 454 -58.35 -1.24 -43.39
N LYS A 455 -57.65 -2.18 -44.04
CA LYS A 455 -57.92 -2.57 -45.43
C LYS A 455 -59.33 -3.14 -45.59
N ALA A 456 -59.76 -4.04 -44.70
CA ALA A 456 -61.10 -4.60 -44.72
C ALA A 456 -62.19 -3.52 -44.56
N HIS A 457 -61.96 -2.54 -43.68
CA HIS A 457 -62.88 -1.42 -43.47
C HIS A 457 -63.01 -0.55 -44.74
N VAL A 458 -61.89 -0.17 -45.35
CA VAL A 458 -61.89 0.65 -46.58
C VAL A 458 -62.64 -0.08 -47.71
N ASN A 459 -62.35 -1.36 -47.93
CA ASN A 459 -63.03 -2.15 -48.97
C ASN A 459 -64.54 -2.29 -48.70
N SER A 460 -64.94 -2.45 -47.44
CA SER A 460 -66.36 -2.53 -47.06
C SER A 460 -67.09 -1.20 -47.30
N GLU A 461 -66.45 -0.07 -47.01
CA GLU A 461 -67.00 1.26 -47.27
C GLU A 461 -67.06 1.57 -48.78
N GLU A 462 -66.03 1.18 -49.54
CA GLU A 462 -66.03 1.30 -51.00
C GLU A 462 -67.18 0.51 -51.62
N ALA A 463 -67.36 -0.76 -51.22
CA ALA A 463 -68.49 -1.58 -51.67
C ALA A 463 -69.84 -0.94 -51.36
N ARG A 464 -69.97 -0.31 -50.18
CA ARG A 464 -71.19 0.40 -49.75
C ARG A 464 -71.44 1.65 -50.59
N LEU A 465 -70.41 2.43 -50.88
CA LEU A 465 -70.52 3.63 -51.72
C LEU A 465 -70.87 3.27 -53.17
N GLN A 466 -70.26 2.22 -53.72
CA GLN A 466 -70.60 1.70 -55.05
C GLN A 466 -72.06 1.22 -55.12
N ALA A 467 -72.53 0.50 -54.09
CA ALA A 467 -73.93 0.07 -54.00
C ALA A 467 -74.90 1.26 -53.88
N ALA A 468 -74.57 2.27 -53.05
CA ALA A 468 -75.37 3.48 -52.93
C ALA A 468 -75.46 4.26 -54.25
N ARG A 469 -74.35 4.35 -54.99
CA ARG A 469 -74.32 4.96 -56.32
C ARG A 469 -75.16 4.18 -57.33
N ALA A 470 -75.15 2.86 -57.28
CA ALA A 470 -76.01 2.02 -58.12
C ALA A 470 -77.50 2.31 -57.83
N LEU A 471 -77.89 2.37 -56.55
CA LEU A 471 -79.27 2.69 -56.15
C LEU A 471 -79.70 4.10 -56.60
N GLU A 472 -78.80 5.08 -56.58
CA GLU A 472 -79.10 6.43 -57.06
C GLU A 472 -79.35 6.45 -58.57
N ILE A 473 -78.51 5.76 -59.35
CA ILE A 473 -78.67 5.65 -60.80
C ILE A 473 -79.94 4.85 -61.13
N GLU A 474 -80.26 3.78 -60.40
CA GLU A 474 -81.53 3.05 -60.52
C GLU A 474 -82.74 3.96 -60.29
N ALA A 475 -82.71 4.78 -59.23
CA ALA A 475 -83.78 5.72 -58.94
C ALA A 475 -83.93 6.80 -60.03
N GLN A 476 -82.83 7.27 -60.61
CA GLN A 476 -82.85 8.20 -61.75
C GLN A 476 -83.42 7.52 -63.00
N LEU A 477 -83.02 6.28 -63.26
CA LEU A 477 -83.50 5.46 -64.38
C LEU A 477 -85.00 5.21 -64.29
N GLU A 478 -85.54 4.91 -63.11
CA GLU A 478 -86.99 4.75 -62.91
C GLU A 478 -87.75 6.06 -63.11
N ARG A 479 -87.20 7.20 -62.70
CA ARG A 479 -87.79 8.52 -63.02
C ARG A 479 -87.78 8.80 -64.52
N CYS A 480 -86.68 8.51 -65.22
CA CYS A 480 -86.61 8.64 -66.67
C CYS A 480 -87.63 7.73 -67.38
N LYS A 481 -87.76 6.46 -66.96
CA LYS A 481 -88.78 5.52 -67.47
C LYS A 481 -90.20 6.05 -67.26
N TYR A 482 -90.48 6.63 -66.10
CA TYR A 482 -91.78 7.23 -65.79
C TYR A 482 -92.09 8.42 -66.72
N GLU A 483 -91.16 9.37 -66.92
CA GLU A 483 -91.35 10.50 -67.85
C GLU A 483 -91.56 10.02 -69.31
N ILE A 484 -90.85 8.98 -69.75
CA ILE A 484 -91.02 8.37 -71.08
C ILE A 484 -92.43 7.80 -71.27
N SER A 485 -93.07 7.27 -70.22
CA SER A 485 -94.44 6.77 -70.31
C SER A 485 -95.48 7.85 -70.64
N ARG A 486 -95.11 9.14 -70.50
CA ARG A 486 -95.97 10.30 -70.73
C ARG A 486 -95.82 10.94 -72.13
N ASN A 487 -94.75 10.63 -72.88
CA ASN A 487 -94.39 11.31 -74.12
C ASN A 487 -94.00 10.30 -75.24
N GLU A 488 -94.87 10.09 -76.24
CA GLU A 488 -94.68 9.02 -77.26
C GLU A 488 -93.62 9.33 -78.34
N GLU A 489 -93.35 10.61 -78.64
CA GLU A 489 -92.48 11.02 -79.76
C GLU A 489 -90.96 10.88 -79.49
N GLU A 490 -90.51 10.79 -78.22
CA GLU A 490 -89.07 10.76 -77.87
C GLU A 490 -88.53 9.36 -77.48
N LYS A 491 -89.36 8.32 -77.57
CA LYS A 491 -89.11 6.96 -77.05
C LYS A 491 -87.81 6.28 -77.53
N ARG A 492 -87.31 6.63 -78.73
CA ARG A 492 -86.10 6.02 -79.31
C ARG A 492 -84.78 6.62 -78.80
N LEU A 493 -84.75 7.90 -78.43
CA LEU A 493 -83.52 8.55 -77.94
C LEU A 493 -83.18 8.08 -76.53
N TYR A 494 -84.19 8.00 -75.65
CA TYR A 494 -84.02 7.56 -74.26
C TYR A 494 -83.80 6.06 -74.10
N ALA A 495 -84.16 5.23 -75.09
CA ALA A 495 -83.90 3.79 -75.04
C ALA A 495 -82.39 3.47 -74.98
N ARG A 496 -81.56 4.24 -75.69
CA ARG A 496 -80.09 4.10 -75.63
C ARG A 496 -79.56 4.52 -74.25
N GLN A 497 -80.06 5.62 -73.70
CA GLN A 497 -79.64 6.13 -72.39
C GLN A 497 -80.04 5.21 -71.22
N ILE A 498 -81.22 4.59 -71.28
CA ILE A 498 -81.64 3.56 -70.31
C ILE A 498 -80.68 2.37 -70.38
N HIS A 499 -80.41 1.86 -71.59
CA HIS A 499 -79.51 0.72 -71.75
C HIS A 499 -78.09 1.02 -71.23
N GLU A 500 -77.57 2.22 -71.50
CA GLU A 500 -76.28 2.69 -70.97
C GLU A 500 -76.29 2.76 -69.43
N CYS A 501 -77.37 3.26 -68.82
CA CYS A 501 -77.51 3.29 -67.36
C CYS A 501 -77.63 1.88 -66.75
N GLU A 502 -78.36 0.96 -67.38
CA GLU A 502 -78.46 -0.45 -66.96
C GLU A 502 -77.11 -1.16 -67.00
N GLN A 503 -76.30 -0.89 -68.03
CA GLN A 503 -74.93 -1.39 -68.11
C GLN A 503 -74.06 -0.87 -66.95
N VAL A 504 -74.14 0.43 -66.64
CA VAL A 504 -73.39 1.04 -65.52
C VAL A 504 -73.86 0.51 -64.16
N ILE A 505 -75.16 0.27 -63.96
CA ILE A 505 -75.68 -0.35 -62.73
C ILE A 505 -75.12 -1.77 -62.58
N SER A 506 -75.16 -2.57 -63.64
CA SER A 506 -74.65 -3.94 -63.63
C SER A 506 -73.17 -4.01 -63.28
N THR A 507 -72.34 -3.12 -63.85
CA THR A 507 -70.91 -3.06 -63.50
C THR A 507 -70.70 -2.63 -62.05
N LEU A 508 -71.37 -1.58 -61.57
CA LEU A 508 -71.26 -1.11 -60.19
C LEU A 508 -71.70 -2.17 -59.16
N VAL A 509 -72.77 -2.92 -59.45
CA VAL A 509 -73.25 -4.00 -58.58
C VAL A 509 -72.24 -5.17 -58.56
N ASN A 510 -71.70 -5.56 -59.71
CA ASN A 510 -70.69 -6.62 -59.78
C ASN A 510 -69.40 -6.24 -59.06
N ASP A 511 -68.93 -5.00 -59.23
CA ASP A 511 -67.75 -4.47 -58.55
C ASP A 511 -67.98 -4.36 -57.04
N SER A 512 -69.17 -3.94 -56.60
CA SER A 512 -69.57 -3.91 -55.17
C SER A 512 -69.58 -5.32 -54.55
N ILE A 513 -70.10 -6.33 -55.27
CA ILE A 513 -70.09 -7.71 -54.79
C ILE A 513 -68.65 -8.24 -54.67
N LYS A 514 -67.79 -7.94 -55.64
CA LYS A 514 -66.39 -8.37 -55.62
C LYS A 514 -65.61 -7.72 -54.48
N THR A 515 -65.68 -6.40 -54.34
CA THR A 515 -65.00 -5.65 -53.26
C THR A 515 -65.52 -6.05 -51.88
N ARG A 516 -66.82 -6.35 -51.76
CA ARG A 516 -67.41 -6.91 -50.53
C ARG A 516 -66.88 -8.30 -50.19
N LYS A 517 -66.76 -9.20 -51.18
CA LYS A 517 -66.16 -10.53 -50.97
C LYS A 517 -64.72 -10.42 -50.50
N GLU A 518 -63.92 -9.56 -51.13
CA GLU A 518 -62.55 -9.27 -50.71
C GLU A 518 -62.50 -8.69 -49.28
N ALA A 519 -63.45 -7.82 -48.90
CA ALA A 519 -63.55 -7.30 -47.55
C ALA A 519 -63.89 -8.40 -46.52
N ASP A 520 -64.79 -9.33 -46.85
CA ASP A 520 -65.19 -10.42 -45.97
C ASP A 520 -64.07 -11.49 -45.83
N GLU A 521 -63.31 -11.75 -46.88
CA GLU A 521 -62.09 -12.57 -46.83
C GLU A 521 -61.01 -11.93 -45.94
N LEU A 522 -60.78 -10.62 -46.06
CA LEU A 522 -59.85 -9.90 -45.19
C LEU A 522 -60.31 -9.91 -43.72
N LYS A 523 -61.62 -9.80 -43.44
CA LYS A 523 -62.15 -9.94 -42.07
C LYS A 523 -61.88 -11.33 -41.48
N LEU A 524 -62.01 -12.39 -42.29
CA LEU A 524 -61.69 -13.75 -41.85
C LEU A 524 -60.21 -13.88 -41.51
N GLU A 525 -59.34 -13.29 -42.34
CA GLU A 525 -57.90 -13.29 -42.11
C GLU A 525 -57.55 -12.51 -40.84
N VAL A 526 -58.09 -11.31 -40.64
CA VAL A 526 -57.97 -10.54 -39.38
C VAL A 526 -58.35 -11.38 -38.15
N SER A 527 -59.40 -12.19 -38.24
CA SER A 527 -59.79 -13.08 -37.15
C SER A 527 -58.72 -14.11 -36.81
N LYS A 528 -58.03 -14.69 -37.82
CA LYS A 528 -56.92 -15.63 -37.59
C LYS A 528 -55.71 -14.93 -36.96
N TRP A 529 -55.35 -13.74 -37.44
CA TRP A 529 -54.24 -12.96 -36.90
C TRP A 529 -54.50 -12.50 -35.47
N ARG A 530 -55.74 -12.15 -35.11
CA ARG A 530 -56.13 -11.85 -33.72
C ARG A 530 -55.99 -13.02 -32.78
N VAL A 531 -56.26 -14.25 -33.25
CA VAL A 531 -56.04 -15.47 -32.45
C VAL A 531 -54.54 -15.69 -32.24
N ALA A 532 -53.72 -15.48 -33.28
CA ALA A 532 -52.26 -15.57 -33.17
C ALA A 532 -51.68 -14.47 -32.24
N GLU A 533 -52.21 -13.25 -32.31
CA GLU A 533 -51.86 -12.14 -31.40
C GLU A 533 -52.21 -12.49 -29.95
N ALA A 534 -53.41 -13.02 -29.71
CA ALA A 534 -53.86 -13.43 -28.38
C ALA A 534 -52.96 -14.55 -27.79
N ALA A 535 -52.59 -15.54 -28.60
CA ALA A 535 -51.68 -16.62 -28.19
C ALA A 535 -50.26 -16.09 -27.89
N ALA A 536 -49.73 -15.19 -28.71
CA ALA A 536 -48.43 -14.55 -28.46
C ALA A 536 -48.44 -13.69 -27.20
N ARG A 537 -49.55 -12.98 -26.95
CA ARG A 537 -49.77 -12.18 -25.74
C ARG A 537 -49.86 -13.07 -24.49
N GLU A 538 -50.53 -14.20 -24.57
CA GLU A 538 -50.59 -15.18 -23.48
C GLU A 538 -49.20 -15.75 -23.16
N ASN A 539 -48.41 -16.08 -24.17
CA ASN A 539 -47.03 -16.52 -23.99
C ASN A 539 -46.17 -15.46 -23.28
N PHE A 540 -46.28 -14.20 -23.69
CA PHE A 540 -45.61 -13.07 -23.02
C PHE A 540 -45.99 -12.95 -21.54
N LEU A 541 -47.28 -13.10 -21.21
CA LEU A 541 -47.79 -13.09 -19.84
C LEU A 541 -47.27 -14.27 -19.02
N ASN A 542 -47.23 -15.47 -19.60
CA ASN A 542 -46.72 -16.67 -18.93
C ASN A 542 -45.24 -16.53 -18.59
N ILE A 543 -44.41 -16.01 -19.50
CA ILE A 543 -42.98 -15.75 -19.23
C ILE A 543 -42.83 -14.69 -18.12
N THR A 544 -43.66 -13.64 -18.14
CA THR A 544 -43.63 -12.57 -17.13
C THR A 544 -44.06 -13.06 -15.74
N GLN A 545 -45.13 -13.85 -15.66
CA GLN A 545 -45.63 -14.43 -14.41
C GLN A 545 -44.69 -15.49 -13.85
N HIS A 546 -44.09 -16.32 -14.71
CA HIS A 546 -43.09 -17.30 -14.31
C HIS A 546 -41.88 -16.60 -13.69
N ASN A 547 -41.38 -15.53 -14.32
CA ASN A 547 -40.27 -14.72 -13.79
C ASN A 547 -40.61 -14.02 -12.46
N GLN A 548 -41.84 -13.52 -12.28
CA GLN A 548 -42.29 -12.98 -10.99
C GLN A 548 -42.35 -14.06 -9.90
N SER A 549 -42.83 -15.27 -10.21
CA SER A 549 -42.89 -16.38 -9.24
C SER A 549 -41.51 -16.86 -8.80
N VAL A 550 -40.55 -16.91 -9.72
CA VAL A 550 -39.15 -17.28 -9.45
C VAL A 550 -38.46 -16.18 -8.62
N ALA A 551 -38.72 -14.90 -8.91
CA ALA A 551 -38.19 -13.78 -8.12
C ALA A 551 -38.69 -13.78 -6.66
N ILE A 552 -39.97 -14.08 -6.43
CA ILE A 552 -40.56 -14.16 -5.09
C ILE A 552 -40.02 -15.37 -4.32
N SER A 553 -39.84 -16.51 -5.00
CA SER A 553 -39.29 -17.73 -4.40
C SER A 553 -37.83 -17.53 -3.93
N ASN A 554 -37.02 -16.82 -4.71
CA ASN A 554 -35.62 -16.53 -4.39
C ASN A 554 -35.45 -15.42 -3.34
N ALA A 555 -36.41 -14.50 -3.22
CA ALA A 555 -36.42 -13.49 -2.15
C ALA A 555 -36.73 -14.11 -0.77
N THR A 556 -37.51 -15.19 -0.74
CA THR A 556 -37.95 -15.86 0.50
C THR A 556 -36.86 -16.76 1.11
N THR A 557 -35.91 -17.25 0.30
CA THR A 557 -34.75 -18.05 0.78
C THR A 557 -33.60 -17.20 1.33
N HIS A 558 -33.53 -15.90 1.03
CA HIS A 558 -32.48 -15.01 1.55
C HIS A 558 -32.83 -14.24 2.84
N THR A 559 -34.05 -14.35 3.36
CA THR A 559 -34.50 -13.63 4.58
C THR A 559 -34.58 -14.47 5.86
N GLN A 560 -34.21 -15.76 5.83
CA GLN A 560 -34.23 -16.62 7.04
C GLN A 560 -32.90 -16.71 7.82
N HIS A 561 -31.93 -15.82 7.58
CA HIS A 561 -30.67 -15.84 8.34
C HIS A 561 -30.27 -14.53 9.04
N ASN A 562 -31.21 -13.63 9.31
CA ASN A 562 -30.98 -12.49 10.20
C ASN A 562 -32.28 -12.06 10.88
N LEU A 563 -32.60 -12.62 12.07
CA LEU A 563 -33.21 -11.94 13.22
C LEU A 563 -33.50 -12.94 14.36
N ALA A 564 -32.53 -13.09 15.27
CA ALA A 564 -32.68 -13.49 16.68
C ALA A 564 -31.25 -13.48 17.25
N SER A 565 -30.88 -12.85 18.36
CA SER A 565 -31.66 -12.49 19.54
C SER A 565 -30.78 -11.66 20.48
N SER A 566 -31.38 -10.68 21.16
CA SER A 566 -30.85 -10.14 22.41
C SER A 566 -31.51 -10.86 23.59
N SER A 567 -30.72 -11.06 24.66
CA SER A 567 -31.09 -11.42 26.03
C SER A 567 -31.63 -12.84 26.30
N THR A 568 -30.85 -13.68 26.97
CA THR A 568 -31.01 -13.95 28.42
C THR A 568 -29.91 -14.89 28.96
N ARG A 569 -29.69 -14.73 30.28
CA ARG A 569 -28.78 -15.35 31.27
C ARG A 569 -28.30 -16.82 31.12
N PRO A 570 -27.25 -17.20 31.89
CA PRO A 570 -26.39 -18.35 31.66
C PRO A 570 -26.95 -19.63 32.26
N THR A 571 -26.81 -20.73 31.52
CA THR A 571 -26.89 -22.08 32.09
C THR A 571 -25.70 -22.89 31.60
N THR A 572 -24.90 -23.33 32.55
CA THR A 572 -23.80 -24.28 32.44
C THR A 572 -24.24 -25.57 31.76
N VAL A 573 -23.71 -25.89 30.58
CA VAL A 573 -23.69 -27.26 30.04
C VAL A 573 -22.38 -27.48 29.28
N SER A 574 -21.70 -28.57 29.66
CA SER A 574 -20.39 -29.03 29.23
C SER A 574 -20.21 -29.16 27.71
N PRO A 575 -18.96 -29.09 27.19
CA PRO A 575 -18.71 -29.16 25.76
C PRO A 575 -18.99 -30.58 25.21
N PRO A 576 -19.57 -30.70 24.00
CA PRO A 576 -19.82 -32.00 23.39
C PRO A 576 -18.50 -32.60 22.87
N PRO A 577 -18.40 -33.94 22.80
CA PRO A 577 -17.18 -34.62 22.43
C PRO A 577 -16.85 -34.41 20.94
N TYR A 578 -15.59 -34.05 20.69
CA TYR A 578 -14.97 -33.99 19.36
C TYR A 578 -15.22 -35.30 18.60
N ARG A 579 -15.92 -35.21 17.46
CA ARG A 579 -15.91 -36.28 16.45
C ARG A 579 -14.84 -35.94 15.41
N PRO A 580 -13.85 -36.81 15.15
CA PRO A 580 -12.85 -36.57 14.12
C PRO A 580 -13.53 -36.51 12.75
N ILE A 581 -13.48 -35.35 12.10
CA ILE A 581 -13.81 -35.22 10.68
C ILE A 581 -12.72 -35.99 9.92
N LYS A 582 -13.13 -37.01 9.17
CA LYS A 582 -12.24 -37.75 8.28
C LYS A 582 -11.66 -36.77 7.25
N LYS A 583 -10.33 -36.69 7.19
CA LYS A 583 -9.60 -35.96 6.15
C LYS A 583 -9.95 -36.58 4.79
N THR A 584 -10.78 -35.90 4.02
CA THR A 584 -10.80 -36.11 2.57
C THR A 584 -9.50 -35.49 2.04
N GLN A 585 -8.58 -36.33 1.55
CA GLN A 585 -7.43 -35.86 0.78
C GLN A 585 -7.95 -35.34 -0.56
N GLU A 586 -8.42 -34.10 -0.59
CA GLU A 586 -8.60 -33.35 -1.83
C GLU A 586 -7.25 -32.81 -2.31
N SER A 587 -7.07 -32.82 -3.62
CA SER A 587 -5.83 -32.61 -4.35
C SER A 587 -5.26 -31.18 -4.22
N ASN A 588 -4.45 -30.92 -3.19
CA ASN A 588 -3.72 -29.66 -3.03
C ASN A 588 -2.55 -29.46 -4.03
N SER A 589 -2.17 -30.50 -4.80
CA SER A 589 -0.95 -30.47 -5.64
C SER A 589 -1.06 -29.53 -6.85
N THR A 590 -2.26 -29.30 -7.38
CA THR A 590 -2.46 -28.53 -8.61
C THR A 590 -2.42 -27.02 -8.33
N ASP A 591 -3.00 -26.59 -7.21
CA ASP A 591 -3.03 -25.18 -6.76
C ASP A 591 -1.65 -24.68 -6.33
N GLU A 592 -0.85 -25.52 -5.66
CA GLU A 592 0.53 -25.16 -5.28
C GLU A 592 1.43 -24.95 -6.51
N ARG A 593 1.25 -25.75 -7.56
CA ARG A 593 2.01 -25.62 -8.82
C ARG A 593 1.61 -24.36 -9.60
N ALA A 594 0.31 -24.03 -9.64
CA ALA A 594 -0.17 -22.80 -10.26
C ALA A 594 0.38 -21.55 -9.56
N HIS A 595 0.32 -21.52 -8.22
CA HIS A 595 0.86 -20.42 -7.42
C HIS A 595 2.38 -20.25 -7.59
N PHE A 596 3.13 -21.36 -7.69
CA PHE A 596 4.58 -21.30 -7.98
C PHE A 596 4.88 -20.67 -9.34
N LEU A 597 4.15 -21.09 -10.39
CA LEU A 597 4.32 -20.56 -11.74
C LEU A 597 3.94 -19.07 -11.81
N GLU A 598 2.85 -18.67 -11.15
CA GLU A 598 2.45 -17.26 -11.06
C GLU A 598 3.51 -16.41 -10.36
N LYS A 599 4.05 -16.90 -9.23
CA LYS A 599 5.14 -16.22 -8.50
C LYS A 599 6.39 -16.07 -9.37
N GLN A 600 6.77 -17.12 -10.12
CA GLN A 600 7.89 -17.02 -11.05
C GLN A 600 7.61 -16.02 -12.17
N HIS A 601 6.41 -16.02 -12.74
CA HIS A 601 6.02 -15.06 -13.77
C HIS A 601 6.10 -13.61 -13.28
N LYS A 602 5.55 -13.32 -12.10
CA LYS A 602 5.65 -11.99 -11.44
C LYS A 602 7.09 -11.59 -11.20
N GLN A 603 7.94 -12.52 -10.73
CA GLN A 603 9.37 -12.26 -10.53
C GLN A 603 10.10 -11.93 -11.83
N THR A 604 9.79 -12.62 -12.93
CA THR A 604 10.35 -12.35 -14.25
C THR A 604 9.89 -10.99 -14.79
N GLN A 605 8.60 -10.68 -14.66
CA GLN A 605 8.04 -9.38 -15.07
C GLN A 605 8.70 -8.22 -14.31
N LEU A 606 8.84 -8.36 -12.99
CA LEU A 606 9.54 -7.41 -12.14
C LEU A 606 11.00 -7.21 -12.61
N ALA A 607 11.73 -8.31 -12.85
CA ALA A 607 13.11 -8.24 -13.32
C ALA A 607 13.24 -7.50 -14.66
N LEU A 608 12.32 -7.73 -15.59
CA LEU A 608 12.29 -7.03 -16.89
C LEU A 608 12.01 -5.53 -16.72
N GLN A 609 11.03 -5.15 -15.89
CA GLN A 609 10.72 -3.75 -15.63
C GLN A 609 11.88 -3.02 -14.93
N LEU A 610 12.56 -3.67 -13.98
CA LEU A 610 13.74 -3.10 -13.34
C LEU A 610 14.90 -2.96 -14.31
N GLN A 611 15.09 -3.91 -15.23
CA GLN A 611 16.12 -3.80 -16.26
C GLN A 611 15.83 -2.64 -17.24
N ASP A 612 14.58 -2.47 -17.68
CA ASP A 612 14.18 -1.31 -18.48
C ASP A 612 14.43 0.01 -17.73
N LEU A 613 14.01 0.07 -16.46
CA LEU A 613 14.23 1.25 -15.62
C LEU A 613 15.72 1.57 -15.47
N LYS A 614 16.58 0.57 -15.25
CA LYS A 614 18.03 0.75 -15.20
C LYS A 614 18.58 1.35 -16.48
N ASN A 615 18.17 0.84 -17.64
CA ASN A 615 18.61 1.36 -18.95
C ASN A 615 18.17 2.82 -19.15
N VAL A 616 16.96 3.16 -18.72
CA VAL A 616 16.42 4.52 -18.83
C VAL A 616 17.15 5.47 -17.88
N ILE A 617 17.38 5.06 -16.63
CA ILE A 617 18.17 5.83 -15.67
C ILE A 617 19.57 6.09 -16.23
N GLN A 618 20.23 5.08 -16.79
CA GLN A 618 21.56 5.20 -17.36
C GLN A 618 21.60 6.20 -18.53
N SER A 619 20.59 6.18 -19.41
CA SER A 619 20.55 7.09 -20.57
C SER A 619 20.17 8.52 -20.22
N LYS A 620 19.48 8.74 -19.09
CA LYS A 620 19.02 10.06 -18.61
C LYS A 620 19.81 10.60 -17.41
N LYS A 621 20.97 10.00 -17.14
CA LYS A 621 21.82 10.35 -16.00
C LYS A 621 22.49 11.70 -16.22
N ILE A 622 22.47 12.56 -15.20
CA ILE A 622 23.14 13.87 -15.22
C ILE A 622 24.51 13.71 -14.56
N GLU A 623 25.57 13.58 -15.36
CA GLU A 623 26.92 13.24 -14.87
C GLU A 623 27.51 14.27 -13.88
N GLU A 624 27.18 15.55 -14.06
CA GLU A 624 27.65 16.64 -13.18
C GLU A 624 27.08 16.58 -11.77
N GLN A 625 25.90 15.98 -11.59
CA GLN A 625 25.19 15.89 -10.31
C GLN A 625 25.51 14.59 -9.54
N GLN A 626 26.39 13.75 -10.07
CA GLN A 626 26.76 12.48 -9.44
C GLN A 626 27.69 12.71 -8.25
N THR A 627 27.30 12.15 -7.12
CA THR A 627 28.06 12.17 -5.87
C THR A 627 29.21 11.16 -5.89
N SER A 628 30.12 11.29 -4.92
CA SER A 628 31.20 10.32 -4.72
C SER A 628 30.70 8.91 -4.40
N LEU A 629 29.54 8.79 -3.74
CA LEU A 629 28.91 7.49 -3.45
C LEU A 629 28.31 6.86 -4.71
N ASP A 630 27.70 7.66 -5.61
CA ASP A 630 27.17 7.14 -6.88
C ASP A 630 28.30 6.52 -7.72
N LYS A 631 29.43 7.24 -7.85
CA LYS A 631 30.61 6.76 -8.58
C LYS A 631 31.19 5.49 -7.96
N ALA A 632 31.32 5.44 -6.63
CA ALA A 632 31.82 4.27 -5.93
C ALA A 632 30.90 3.04 -6.08
N TYR A 633 29.58 3.27 -6.11
CA TYR A 633 28.60 2.21 -6.37
C TYR A 633 28.72 1.70 -7.81
N GLU A 634 28.76 2.59 -8.80
CA GLU A 634 28.91 2.23 -10.21
C GLU A 634 30.19 1.45 -10.49
N GLU A 635 31.31 1.88 -9.90
CA GLU A 635 32.56 1.12 -9.95
C GLU A 635 32.40 -0.28 -9.36
N SER A 636 31.57 -0.47 -8.32
CA SER A 636 31.33 -1.78 -7.67
C SER A 636 30.55 -2.68 -8.58
N VAL A 637 29.47 -2.15 -9.16
CA VAL A 637 28.66 -2.86 -10.15
C VAL A 637 29.50 -3.24 -11.37
N ALA A 638 30.35 -2.34 -11.88
CA ALA A 638 31.18 -2.57 -13.06
C ALA A 638 32.18 -3.73 -12.89
N ILE A 639 32.72 -3.92 -11.68
CA ILE A 639 33.62 -5.04 -11.35
C ILE A 639 32.88 -6.29 -10.84
N GLY A 640 31.55 -6.27 -10.82
CA GLY A 640 30.72 -7.38 -10.34
C GLY A 640 30.78 -7.59 -8.82
N GLU A 641 31.11 -6.56 -8.05
CA GLU A 641 31.08 -6.59 -6.59
C GLU A 641 29.70 -6.20 -6.05
N ASN A 642 29.29 -6.91 -5.00
CA ASN A 642 28.17 -6.58 -4.13
C ASN A 642 28.63 -6.54 -2.66
N LYS A 643 27.75 -6.05 -1.77
CA LYS A 643 27.94 -6.00 -0.32
C LYS A 643 28.67 -7.21 0.25
N TYR A 644 28.16 -8.42 0.01
CA TYR A 644 28.71 -9.64 0.59
C TYR A 644 30.10 -9.98 0.05
N SER A 645 30.33 -9.82 -1.26
CA SER A 645 31.63 -10.05 -1.88
C SER A 645 32.70 -9.05 -1.40
N THR A 646 32.33 -7.79 -1.21
CA THR A 646 33.25 -6.75 -0.71
C THR A 646 33.58 -6.96 0.77
N ILE A 647 32.60 -7.37 1.58
CA ILE A 647 32.82 -7.79 2.98
C ILE A 647 33.79 -8.97 3.02
N GLN A 648 33.57 -10.00 2.19
CA GLN A 648 34.43 -11.19 2.14
C GLN A 648 35.86 -10.84 1.75
N LYS A 649 36.05 -9.92 0.78
CA LYS A 649 37.37 -9.39 0.40
C LYS A 649 38.05 -8.68 1.58
N ALA A 650 37.33 -7.79 2.27
CA ALA A 650 37.85 -7.06 3.44
C ALA A 650 38.12 -7.94 4.67
N GLN A 651 37.50 -9.13 4.75
CA GLN A 651 37.75 -10.13 5.80
C GLN A 651 38.93 -11.06 5.49
N SER A 652 39.44 -11.06 4.26
CA SER A 652 40.41 -12.04 3.81
C SER A 652 41.74 -11.98 4.58
N GLY A 653 42.34 -13.15 4.80
CA GLY A 653 43.57 -13.29 5.59
C GLY A 653 43.33 -13.38 7.10
N THR A 654 44.43 -13.54 7.86
CA THR A 654 44.35 -13.66 9.32
C THR A 654 44.01 -12.32 9.96
N ALA A 655 43.37 -12.34 11.14
CA ALA A 655 43.06 -11.13 11.89
C ALA A 655 44.32 -10.28 12.18
N LEU A 656 45.48 -10.93 12.40
CA LEU A 656 46.76 -10.24 12.56
C LEU A 656 47.23 -9.53 11.28
N ARG A 657 47.08 -10.16 10.10
CA ARG A 657 47.41 -9.53 8.81
C ARG A 657 46.52 -8.32 8.56
N ARG A 658 45.21 -8.45 8.83
CA ARG A 658 44.25 -7.34 8.71
C ARG A 658 44.53 -6.22 9.71
N MET A 659 45.02 -6.54 10.91
CA MET A 659 45.50 -5.56 11.88
C MET A 659 46.71 -4.79 11.36
N ALA A 660 47.69 -5.46 10.74
CA ALA A 660 48.82 -4.80 10.11
C ALA A 660 48.37 -3.89 8.95
N MET A 661 47.47 -4.38 8.08
CA MET A 661 46.89 -3.55 7.01
C MET A 661 46.20 -2.30 7.57
N LEU A 662 45.45 -2.42 8.67
CA LEU A 662 44.79 -1.29 9.30
C LEU A 662 45.78 -0.27 9.90
N GLN A 663 46.92 -0.73 10.40
CA GLN A 663 48.00 0.15 10.89
C GLN A 663 48.69 0.90 9.75
N ASP A 664 48.74 0.31 8.54
CA ASP A 664 49.35 0.89 7.33
C ASP A 664 48.42 1.81 6.52
N LEU A 665 47.10 1.61 6.62
CA LEU A 665 46.11 2.56 6.07
C LEU A 665 46.41 3.95 6.61
#